data_AF-A0A3L7PMW0-F1
#
_entry.id   AF-A0A3L7PMW0-F1
#
_cell.length_a   1.000
_cell.length_b   1.000
_cell.length_c   1.000
_cell.angle_alpha   90.00
_cell.angle_beta   90.00
_cell.angle_gamma   90.00
#
_symmetry.space_group_name_H-M   'P 1'
#
loop_
_entity.id
_entity.type
_entity.pdbx_description
1 polymer ?
#
loop_
_entity_poly.entity_id
_entity_poly.type
_entity_poly.pdbx_seq_one_letter_code
_entity_poly.pdbx_strand_id
1 'polypeptide(L)'
;VDQLSAAHRDALLALDPTIPSEELATLRLKSIGRIWRRTGRDPDSPAKAIEQLMGKTTNPETRKAIEAVRSAWMARWWNVSMRMTTAESGMRSGMLAFIGAATKDPTTQKAESEFNDIAAERRGIDRDAWKALAGIDPSRSAFYEEQANDAANKTGNRFATRSLPTDGEQPSAVHEVGMVSAISIGGSTDDVAVDFSAIAGIAEGATTAAISISTSADIGDGNSMVFSIDDGGAMGFGDDFGDGMGGGIEFSQAAFDSDSLAGAGLSLAQPASTERVRALAETLGVLPDHAALTQMIDDYQAKCHALKNLYFSRLRAAVPGVAMAVEPSMQEAPVDQIRTGIGIVDAHIALLAIEDDAMLDGIAALSGADEALTQAVRAERARERIQSLHYPSMPGMDWPAAPFVTLDLAGCVRTAGLVDANRLAAMQAWMAWSGSALAIQEQLRAEARSTAAEEIEVMRTQWRRPQQAVASSVTGTEALAVGMSSADKRAQELQEKRARRYHVQNEQAIAGRDAIDAALPSDARATFHDAWLRAAAPKAYRDGRDAMTTLDTARGLPSVTDAQRTQIDALRGEQAAYHRELCDRLAGLLMAESVGPTASTGGSKKAKEPRTSMEDTRFERSELNARSLRRLKSILTDEQVRAIPALVKTAAKQGQEGAVGINSAGLSPAPTPAAPVQK
;
A
#
# COMPACT_ATOMS: atom_id res chain seq x y z
N VAL A 1 25.00 1.81 -5.41
CA VAL A 1 23.84 2.43 -6.10
C VAL A 1 24.33 3.48 -7.07
N ASP A 2 25.01 4.54 -6.64
CA ASP A 2 25.47 5.60 -7.57
C ASP A 2 26.36 5.08 -8.70
N GLN A 3 27.28 4.15 -8.40
CA GLN A 3 28.08 3.42 -9.40
C GLN A 3 27.24 2.52 -10.32
N LEU A 4 26.17 1.92 -9.79
CA LEU A 4 25.27 1.05 -10.54
C LEU A 4 24.37 1.88 -11.47
N SER A 5 23.82 3.01 -10.97
CA SER A 5 23.06 3.98 -11.75
C SER A 5 23.94 4.60 -12.85
N ALA A 6 25.18 4.96 -12.56
CA ALA A 6 26.14 5.41 -13.56
C ALA A 6 26.41 4.34 -14.63
N ALA A 7 26.66 3.09 -14.23
CA ALA A 7 26.86 1.99 -15.18
C ALA A 7 25.63 1.73 -16.06
N HIS A 8 24.41 1.80 -15.50
CA HIS A 8 23.17 1.68 -16.29
C HIS A 8 22.98 2.85 -17.26
N ARG A 9 23.31 4.09 -16.83
CA ARG A 9 23.27 5.28 -17.69
C ARG A 9 24.21 5.10 -18.88
N ASP A 10 25.44 4.70 -18.60
CA ASP A 10 26.48 4.57 -19.61
C ASP A 10 26.16 3.39 -20.57
N ALA A 11 25.56 2.32 -20.06
CA ALA A 11 25.04 1.23 -20.88
C ALA A 11 23.88 1.67 -21.80
N LEU A 12 22.94 2.47 -21.30
CA LEU A 12 21.84 3.01 -22.12
C LEU A 12 22.35 3.93 -23.23
N LEU A 13 23.37 4.76 -22.95
CA LEU A 13 24.02 5.59 -23.96
C LEU A 13 24.80 4.76 -25.01
N ALA A 14 25.40 3.64 -24.59
CA ALA A 14 26.12 2.75 -25.49
C ALA A 14 25.18 1.92 -26.40
N LEU A 15 23.95 1.64 -25.95
CA LEU A 15 22.93 0.93 -26.72
C LEU A 15 22.21 1.82 -27.74
N ASP A 16 22.26 3.14 -27.55
CA ASP A 16 21.57 4.15 -28.35
C ASP A 16 21.76 4.02 -29.88
N PRO A 17 22.97 3.76 -30.43
CA PRO A 17 23.16 3.60 -31.87
C PRO A 17 22.76 2.21 -32.41
N THR A 18 22.43 1.24 -31.55
CA THR A 18 22.25 -0.17 -31.94
C THR A 18 20.79 -0.63 -32.00
N ILE A 19 19.86 0.15 -31.44
CA ILE A 19 18.45 -0.21 -31.32
C ILE A 19 17.61 0.61 -32.32
N PRO A 20 16.62 -0.01 -33.01
CA PRO A 20 15.66 0.74 -33.83
C PRO A 20 14.99 1.88 -33.04
N SER A 21 14.75 3.02 -33.68
CA SER A 21 14.29 4.24 -32.99
C SER A 21 12.97 4.08 -32.23
N GLU A 22 12.09 3.17 -32.67
CA GLU A 22 10.81 2.88 -32.01
C GLU A 22 10.99 2.07 -30.71
N GLU A 23 11.74 0.97 -30.76
CA GLU A 23 12.04 0.15 -29.58
C GLU A 23 12.88 0.90 -28.54
N LEU A 24 13.76 1.78 -29.03
CA LEU A 24 14.61 2.62 -28.21
C LEU A 24 13.79 3.62 -27.39
N ALA A 25 12.71 4.19 -27.93
CA ALA A 25 11.85 5.13 -27.20
C ALA A 25 11.16 4.48 -26.00
N THR A 26 10.60 3.27 -26.19
CA THR A 26 9.96 2.50 -25.11
C THR A 26 10.98 2.08 -24.05
N LEU A 27 12.17 1.61 -24.46
CA LEU A 27 13.25 1.23 -23.54
C LEU A 27 13.71 2.43 -22.70
N ARG A 28 13.88 3.60 -23.32
CA ARG A 28 14.28 4.84 -22.66
C ARG A 28 13.29 5.27 -21.56
N LEU A 29 11.99 5.30 -21.87
CA LEU A 29 10.95 5.66 -20.91
C LEU A 29 10.87 4.67 -19.74
N LYS A 30 10.89 3.36 -20.02
CA LYS A 30 10.88 2.32 -18.98
C LYS A 30 12.10 2.39 -18.07
N SER A 31 13.29 2.63 -18.65
CA SER A 31 14.55 2.64 -17.90
C SER A 31 14.65 3.85 -16.96
N ILE A 32 14.25 5.04 -17.41
CA ILE A 32 14.27 6.24 -16.55
C ILE A 32 13.28 6.08 -15.39
N GLY A 33 12.05 5.64 -15.64
CA GLY A 33 11.04 5.45 -14.59
C GLY A 33 11.47 4.48 -13.50
N ARG A 34 12.25 3.44 -13.86
CA ARG A 34 12.73 2.41 -12.94
C ARG A 34 13.95 2.85 -12.13
N ILE A 35 14.94 3.47 -12.79
CA ILE A 35 16.26 3.74 -12.20
C ILE A 35 16.31 5.12 -11.52
N TRP A 36 15.63 6.12 -12.08
CA TRP A 36 15.64 7.51 -11.61
C TRP A 36 14.22 8.03 -11.45
N ARG A 37 13.56 7.67 -10.35
CA ARG A 37 12.14 7.97 -10.15
C ARG A 37 11.81 9.48 -10.18
N ARG A 38 12.71 10.38 -9.74
CA ARG A 38 12.47 11.83 -9.83
C ARG A 38 12.60 12.31 -11.27
N THR A 39 13.60 11.84 -12.01
CA THR A 39 13.74 12.15 -13.44
C THR A 39 12.63 11.49 -14.28
N GLY A 40 12.14 10.31 -13.92
CA GLY A 40 11.14 9.57 -14.71
C GLY A 40 9.70 10.00 -14.52
N ARG A 41 9.38 10.65 -13.39
CA ARG A 41 8.04 11.14 -13.09
C ARG A 41 7.95 12.62 -13.45
N ASP A 42 7.51 12.87 -14.67
CA ASP A 42 7.14 14.21 -15.11
C ASP A 42 5.68 14.19 -15.55
N PRO A 43 4.78 14.70 -14.69
CA PRO A 43 3.34 14.69 -14.93
C PRO A 43 2.96 15.51 -16.17
N ASP A 44 3.79 16.50 -16.53
CA ASP A 44 3.56 17.43 -17.64
C ASP A 44 4.18 16.95 -18.96
N SER A 45 4.76 15.74 -18.97
CA SER A 45 5.33 15.13 -20.17
C SER A 45 4.25 14.84 -21.24
N PRO A 46 4.49 15.19 -22.52
CA PRO A 46 3.56 14.92 -23.61
C PRO A 46 3.50 13.44 -24.03
N ALA A 47 4.35 12.57 -23.46
CA ALA A 47 4.50 11.17 -23.87
C ALA A 47 3.16 10.43 -24.00
N LYS A 48 2.30 10.52 -22.98
CA LYS A 48 1.01 9.82 -22.94
C LYS A 48 0.05 10.34 -24.00
N ALA A 49 -0.03 11.66 -24.17
CA ALA A 49 -0.88 12.27 -25.19
C ALA A 49 -0.41 11.94 -26.60
N ILE A 50 0.89 11.92 -26.86
CA ILE A 50 1.48 11.51 -28.14
C ILE A 50 1.07 10.06 -28.48
N GLU A 51 1.22 9.13 -27.54
CA GLU A 51 0.87 7.72 -27.78
C GLU A 51 -0.65 7.54 -27.97
N GLN A 52 -1.48 8.25 -27.20
CA GLN A 52 -2.94 8.25 -27.40
C GLN A 52 -3.33 8.81 -28.78
N LEU A 53 -2.70 9.90 -29.22
CA LEU A 53 -2.91 10.47 -30.55
C LEU A 53 -2.50 9.47 -31.65
N MET A 54 -1.34 8.83 -31.51
CA MET A 54 -0.89 7.80 -32.45
C MET A 54 -1.82 6.58 -32.50
N GLY A 55 -2.41 6.17 -31.37
CA GLY A 55 -3.39 5.10 -31.31
C GLY A 55 -4.72 5.45 -31.98
N LYS A 56 -5.18 6.70 -31.83
CA LYS A 56 -6.47 7.19 -32.37
C LYS A 56 -6.39 7.62 -33.84
N THR A 57 -5.23 8.06 -34.33
CA THR A 57 -5.09 8.64 -35.66
C THR A 57 -4.99 7.58 -36.74
N THR A 58 -6.01 7.51 -37.60
CA THR A 58 -6.06 6.65 -38.79
C THR A 58 -5.53 7.34 -40.06
N ASN A 59 -5.45 8.67 -40.08
CA ASN A 59 -4.90 9.43 -41.21
C ASN A 59 -3.35 9.27 -41.26
N PRO A 60 -2.78 8.73 -42.34
CA PRO A 60 -1.33 8.51 -42.47
C PRO A 60 -0.48 9.79 -42.40
N GLU A 61 -0.96 10.92 -42.95
CA GLU A 61 -0.22 12.18 -42.95
C GLU A 61 -0.18 12.79 -41.55
N THR A 62 -1.31 12.81 -40.85
CA THR A 62 -1.40 13.26 -39.45
C THR A 62 -0.56 12.37 -38.55
N ARG A 63 -0.61 11.04 -38.73
CA ARG A 63 0.20 10.09 -37.97
C ARG A 63 1.70 10.35 -38.16
N LYS A 64 2.15 10.57 -39.40
CA LYS A 64 3.54 10.93 -39.71
C LYS A 64 3.96 12.25 -39.07
N ALA A 65 3.07 13.24 -38.99
CA ALA A 65 3.32 14.50 -38.30
C ALA A 65 3.49 14.30 -36.78
N ILE A 66 2.62 13.48 -36.16
CA ILE A 66 2.72 13.12 -34.72
C ILE A 66 4.04 12.37 -34.45
N GLU A 67 4.41 11.43 -35.31
CA GLU A 67 5.68 10.69 -35.21
C GLU A 67 6.90 11.62 -35.32
N ALA A 68 6.83 12.66 -36.16
CA ALA A 68 7.88 13.67 -36.27
C ALA A 68 8.01 14.49 -34.96
N VAL A 69 6.88 14.87 -34.34
CA VAL A 69 6.88 15.54 -33.02
C VAL A 69 7.45 14.62 -31.95
N ARG A 70 7.00 13.36 -31.87
CA ARG A 70 7.52 12.36 -30.94
C ARG A 70 9.04 12.21 -31.05
N SER A 71 9.54 12.09 -32.28
CA SER A 71 10.96 11.89 -32.55
C SER A 71 11.80 13.11 -32.17
N ALA A 72 11.33 14.31 -32.54
CA ALA A 72 12.00 15.57 -32.21
C ALA A 72 12.02 15.84 -30.70
N TRP A 73 10.88 15.59 -30.03
CA TRP A 73 10.74 15.68 -28.58
C TRP A 73 11.67 14.69 -27.88
N MET A 74 11.58 13.39 -28.18
CA MET A 74 12.39 12.35 -27.54
C MET A 74 13.89 12.57 -27.72
N ALA A 75 14.35 13.02 -28.89
CA ALA A 75 15.76 13.28 -29.15
C ALA A 75 16.33 14.37 -28.22
N ARG A 76 15.56 15.43 -27.96
CA ARG A 76 15.97 16.50 -27.04
C ARG A 76 15.76 16.08 -25.58
N TRP A 77 14.58 15.55 -25.28
CA TRP A 77 14.16 15.14 -23.94
C TRP A 77 15.08 14.09 -23.33
N TRP A 78 15.49 13.07 -24.11
CA TRP A 78 16.36 12.00 -23.64
C TRP A 78 17.71 12.53 -23.15
N ASN A 79 18.37 13.37 -23.95
CA ASN A 79 19.67 13.94 -23.60
C ASN A 79 19.60 14.78 -22.32
N VAL A 80 18.53 15.57 -22.15
CA VAL A 80 18.32 16.39 -20.96
C VAL A 80 18.03 15.52 -19.75
N SER A 81 17.16 14.51 -19.88
CA SER A 81 16.89 13.54 -18.81
C SER A 81 18.17 12.83 -18.35
N MET A 82 19.06 12.43 -19.27
CA MET A 82 20.34 11.78 -18.90
C MET A 82 21.32 12.72 -18.19
N ARG A 83 21.24 14.03 -18.42
CA ARG A 83 21.97 15.03 -17.64
C ARG A 83 21.33 15.20 -16.25
N MET A 84 20.00 15.21 -16.15
CA MET A 84 19.29 15.27 -14.87
C MET A 84 19.64 14.09 -13.97
N THR A 85 19.77 12.88 -14.50
CA THR A 85 20.15 11.69 -13.70
C THR A 85 21.53 11.83 -13.06
N THR A 86 22.45 12.57 -13.71
CA THR A 86 23.79 12.85 -13.19
C THR A 86 23.73 13.82 -12.02
N ALA A 87 22.94 14.89 -12.14
CA ALA A 87 22.69 15.83 -11.05
C ALA A 87 21.92 15.16 -9.89
N GLU A 88 20.90 14.34 -10.19
CA GLU A 88 20.13 13.57 -9.20
C GLU A 88 21.03 12.61 -8.40
N SER A 89 22.01 11.98 -9.05
CA SER A 89 22.99 11.11 -8.37
C SER A 89 23.93 11.87 -7.43
N GLY A 90 24.12 13.17 -7.66
CA GLY A 90 24.86 14.07 -6.77
C GLY A 90 24.04 14.57 -5.57
N MET A 91 22.72 14.43 -5.60
CA MET A 91 21.85 14.74 -4.47
C MET A 91 21.89 13.60 -3.45
N ARG A 92 22.37 13.84 -2.23
CA ARG A 92 22.26 12.85 -1.14
C ARG A 92 20.79 12.57 -0.84
N SER A 93 20.29 11.42 -1.28
CA SER A 93 18.87 11.11 -1.23
C SER A 93 18.45 10.56 0.14
N GLY A 94 17.63 11.33 0.85
CA GLY A 94 16.62 10.80 1.77
C GLY A 94 15.24 11.21 1.27
N MET A 95 14.23 10.36 1.47
CA MET A 95 12.81 10.66 1.18
C MET A 95 12.32 11.94 1.89
N LEU A 96 13.04 12.36 2.93
CA LEU A 96 12.79 13.55 3.75
C LEU A 96 13.39 14.86 3.21
N ALA A 97 14.10 14.87 2.09
CA ALA A 97 14.58 16.12 1.47
C ALA A 97 13.41 17.05 1.06
N PHE A 98 12.20 16.51 0.90
CA PHE A 98 10.97 17.27 0.68
C PHE A 98 10.52 18.08 1.91
N ILE A 99 11.01 17.80 3.12
CA ILE A 99 10.62 18.50 4.37
C ILE A 99 11.56 19.68 4.69
N GLY A 100 12.34 20.17 3.72
CA GLY A 100 13.11 21.41 3.89
C GLY A 100 14.28 21.31 4.88
N ALA A 101 14.63 20.11 5.34
CA ALA A 101 15.90 19.86 6.03
C ALA A 101 17.03 19.82 5.00
N ALA A 102 17.31 20.97 4.38
CA ALA A 102 18.48 21.17 3.55
C ALA A 102 19.71 20.87 4.41
N THR A 103 20.33 19.71 4.22
CA THR A 103 21.70 19.52 4.68
C THR A 103 22.53 20.60 4.01
N LYS A 104 23.15 21.49 4.79
CA LYS A 104 24.01 22.61 4.34
C LYS A 104 25.31 22.15 3.65
N ASP A 105 25.27 21.02 2.96
CA ASP A 105 26.39 20.50 2.20
C ASP A 105 26.45 21.23 0.84
N PRO A 106 27.52 22.00 0.56
CA PRO A 106 27.65 22.74 -0.69
C PRO A 106 27.61 21.85 -1.94
N THR A 107 28.02 20.57 -1.83
CA THR A 107 27.97 19.66 -2.98
C THR A 107 26.54 19.26 -3.33
N THR A 108 25.70 19.01 -2.32
CA THR A 108 24.28 18.71 -2.52
C THR A 108 23.52 19.93 -3.07
N GLN A 109 23.80 21.14 -2.56
CA GLN A 109 23.19 22.38 -3.07
C GLN A 109 23.55 22.67 -4.53
N LYS A 110 24.81 22.43 -4.90
CA LYS A 110 25.26 22.58 -6.29
C LYS A 110 24.54 21.59 -7.20
N ALA A 111 24.45 20.33 -6.80
CA ALA A 111 23.73 19.30 -7.55
C ALA A 111 22.23 19.62 -7.69
N GLU A 112 21.62 20.20 -6.65
CA GLU A 112 20.23 20.65 -6.68
C GLU A 112 19.99 21.84 -7.62
N SER A 113 20.86 22.84 -7.59
CA SER A 113 20.83 23.94 -8.55
C SER A 113 20.97 23.43 -9.98
N GLU A 114 21.95 22.55 -10.23
CA GLU A 114 22.19 21.97 -11.55
C GLU A 114 20.99 21.16 -12.03
N PHE A 115 20.38 20.35 -11.16
CA PHE A 115 19.16 19.62 -11.49
C PHE A 115 18.00 20.56 -11.85
N ASN A 116 17.79 21.63 -11.08
CA ASN A 116 16.72 22.60 -11.32
C ASN A 116 16.90 23.35 -12.64
N ASP A 117 18.13 23.71 -13.00
CA ASP A 117 18.46 24.34 -14.28
C ASP A 117 18.18 23.38 -15.44
N ILE A 118 18.59 22.11 -15.33
CA ILE A 118 18.34 21.09 -16.36
C ILE A 118 16.83 20.76 -16.42
N ALA A 119 16.12 20.74 -15.30
CA ALA A 119 14.67 20.54 -15.27
C ALA A 119 13.91 21.68 -15.96
N ALA A 120 14.42 22.92 -15.90
CA ALA A 120 13.85 24.04 -16.66
C ALA A 120 14.09 23.86 -18.18
N GLU A 121 15.27 23.38 -18.58
CA GLU A 121 15.56 23.05 -19.99
C GLU A 121 14.60 21.96 -20.51
N ARG A 122 14.35 20.91 -19.71
CA ARG A 122 13.41 19.83 -20.04
C ARG A 122 12.00 20.33 -20.22
N ARG A 123 11.49 21.12 -19.28
CA ARG A 123 10.16 21.74 -19.38
C ARG A 123 9.99 22.60 -20.62
N GLY A 124 11.06 23.26 -21.06
CA GLY A 124 11.09 23.95 -22.36
C GLY A 124 10.87 23.01 -23.55
N ILE A 125 11.46 21.82 -23.52
CA ILE A 125 11.29 20.78 -24.55
C ILE A 125 9.86 20.23 -24.54
N ASP A 126 9.29 19.97 -23.37
CA ASP A 126 7.91 19.49 -23.24
C ASP A 126 6.91 20.53 -23.74
N ARG A 127 7.09 21.80 -23.37
CA ARG A 127 6.32 22.94 -23.91
C ARG A 127 6.38 23.02 -25.43
N ASP A 128 7.58 22.90 -26.01
CA ASP A 128 7.75 22.99 -27.46
C ASP A 128 7.00 21.84 -28.17
N ALA A 129 6.99 20.64 -27.58
CA ALA A 129 6.25 19.50 -28.09
C ALA A 129 4.73 19.69 -27.96
N TRP A 130 4.24 20.21 -26.83
CA TRP A 130 2.82 20.56 -26.67
C TRP A 130 2.36 21.60 -27.71
N LYS A 131 3.17 22.64 -27.97
CA LYS A 131 2.89 23.62 -29.04
C LYS A 131 2.87 22.99 -30.43
N ALA A 132 3.75 22.02 -30.69
CA ALA A 132 3.75 21.32 -31.96
C ALA A 132 2.50 20.44 -32.14
N LEU A 133 2.01 19.80 -31.07
CA LEU A 133 0.75 19.05 -31.08
C LEU A 133 -0.45 19.96 -31.32
N ALA A 134 -0.47 21.17 -30.76
CA ALA A 134 -1.52 22.18 -31.02
C ALA A 134 -1.67 22.49 -32.52
N GLY A 135 -0.56 22.55 -33.26
CA GLY A 135 -0.57 22.75 -34.71
C GLY A 135 -1.01 21.54 -35.52
N ILE A 136 -0.89 20.32 -34.99
CA ILE A 136 -1.22 19.06 -35.69
C ILE A 136 -2.65 18.61 -35.41
N ASP A 137 -3.18 18.90 -34.23
CA ASP A 137 -4.55 18.60 -33.81
C ASP A 137 -5.29 19.88 -33.36
N PRO A 138 -5.76 20.70 -34.34
CA PRO A 138 -6.45 21.95 -34.04
C PRO A 138 -7.73 21.77 -33.21
N SER A 139 -8.35 20.58 -33.27
CA SER A 139 -9.58 20.28 -32.53
C SER A 139 -9.38 20.30 -31.01
N ARG A 140 -8.15 20.12 -30.54
CA ARG A 140 -7.75 20.18 -29.13
C ARG A 140 -6.66 21.23 -28.86
N SER A 141 -6.49 22.23 -29.74
CA SER A 141 -5.44 23.27 -29.63
C SER A 141 -5.44 23.95 -28.26
N ALA A 142 -6.62 24.28 -27.73
CA ALA A 142 -6.76 24.94 -26.42
C ALA A 142 -6.17 24.09 -25.27
N PHE A 143 -6.41 22.77 -25.28
CA PHE A 143 -5.84 21.85 -24.29
C PHE A 143 -4.32 21.84 -24.39
N TYR A 144 -3.75 21.69 -25.59
CA TYR A 144 -2.30 21.64 -25.77
C TYR A 144 -1.61 22.97 -25.44
N GLU A 145 -2.25 24.11 -25.71
CA GLU A 145 -1.75 25.43 -25.34
C GLU A 145 -1.74 25.62 -23.82
N GLU A 146 -2.78 25.15 -23.13
CA GLU A 146 -2.82 25.11 -21.66
C GLU A 146 -1.69 24.22 -21.11
N GLN A 147 -1.50 23.01 -21.67
CA GLN A 147 -0.39 22.13 -21.30
C GLN A 147 0.98 22.77 -21.52
N ALA A 148 1.16 23.49 -22.63
CA ALA A 148 2.38 24.20 -22.93
C ALA A 148 2.65 25.34 -21.93
N ASN A 149 1.61 26.07 -21.52
CA ASN A 149 1.74 27.13 -20.51
C ASN A 149 2.03 26.56 -19.13
N ASP A 150 1.40 25.44 -18.77
CA ASP A 150 1.64 24.77 -17.49
C ASP A 150 3.05 24.18 -17.40
N ALA A 151 3.55 23.56 -18.47
CA ALA A 151 4.93 23.09 -18.53
C ALA A 151 5.93 24.25 -18.30
N ALA A 152 5.58 25.50 -18.62
CA ALA A 152 6.44 26.66 -18.36
C ALA A 152 6.41 27.13 -16.88
N ASN A 153 5.37 26.79 -16.11
CA ASN A 153 5.19 27.24 -14.74
C ASN A 153 6.06 26.42 -13.75
N LYS A 154 6.63 27.09 -12.73
CA LYS A 154 7.55 26.48 -11.73
C LYS A 154 6.86 25.77 -10.58
N THR A 155 5.53 25.82 -10.50
CA THR A 155 4.75 25.47 -9.30
C THR A 155 4.21 24.04 -9.28
N GLY A 156 4.73 23.15 -10.13
CA GLY A 156 4.19 21.80 -10.35
C GLY A 156 4.29 20.85 -9.15
N ASN A 157 3.37 21.00 -8.18
CA ASN A 157 3.04 20.00 -7.17
C ASN A 157 1.81 19.19 -7.63
N ARG A 158 1.83 18.73 -8.88
CA ARG A 158 0.72 17.99 -9.50
C ARG A 158 1.16 16.55 -9.75
N PHE A 159 0.46 15.57 -9.18
CA PHE A 159 0.85 14.16 -9.26
C PHE A 159 0.17 13.39 -10.40
N ALA A 160 -0.63 14.04 -11.24
CA ALA A 160 -1.41 13.39 -12.30
C ALA A 160 -0.76 13.55 -13.68
N THR A 161 -0.55 12.44 -14.39
CA THR A 161 -0.14 12.44 -15.80
C THR A 161 -1.26 12.98 -16.69
N ARG A 162 -0.96 13.94 -17.57
CA ARG A 162 -1.95 14.51 -18.51
C ARG A 162 -2.35 13.48 -19.58
N SER A 163 -3.64 13.33 -19.83
CA SER A 163 -4.19 12.54 -20.96
C SER A 163 -5.05 13.43 -21.85
N LEU A 164 -5.21 13.03 -23.12
CA LEU A 164 -6.11 13.72 -24.05
C LEU A 164 -7.55 13.70 -23.52
N PRO A 165 -8.28 14.84 -23.60
CA PRO A 165 -9.72 14.87 -23.37
C PRO A 165 -10.47 13.92 -24.31
N THR A 166 -11.62 13.43 -23.85
CA THR A 166 -12.52 12.61 -24.67
C THR A 166 -13.26 13.51 -25.68
N ASP A 167 -13.67 12.95 -26.82
CA ASP A 167 -14.34 13.74 -27.86
C ASP A 167 -15.66 14.31 -27.32
N GLY A 168 -15.76 15.65 -27.25
CA GLY A 168 -16.92 16.36 -26.73
C GLY A 168 -16.77 16.89 -25.30
N GLU A 169 -15.70 16.56 -24.58
CA GLU A 169 -15.38 17.17 -23.28
C GLU A 169 -14.79 18.58 -23.47
N GLN A 170 -15.20 19.53 -22.61
CA GLN A 170 -14.60 20.87 -22.64
C GLN A 170 -13.14 20.81 -22.21
N PRO A 171 -12.22 21.54 -22.87
CA PRO A 171 -10.80 21.57 -22.53
C PRO A 171 -10.51 21.94 -21.07
N SER A 172 -11.37 22.75 -20.44
CA SER A 172 -11.26 23.19 -19.05
C SER A 172 -11.78 22.18 -18.02
N ALA A 173 -12.40 21.08 -18.46
CA ALA A 173 -12.86 19.98 -17.60
C ALA A 173 -11.76 18.92 -17.40
N VAL A 174 -10.49 19.33 -17.37
CA VAL A 174 -9.42 18.44 -16.89
C VAL A 174 -9.74 18.15 -15.43
N HIS A 175 -10.18 16.93 -15.16
CA HIS A 175 -10.46 16.46 -13.81
C HIS A 175 -9.23 16.68 -12.93
N GLU A 176 -9.31 17.71 -12.08
CA GLU A 176 -8.48 17.79 -10.88
C GLU A 176 -8.81 16.54 -10.08
N VAL A 177 -8.00 15.50 -10.23
CA VAL A 177 -8.00 14.40 -9.28
C VAL A 177 -7.48 15.00 -7.99
N GLY A 178 -8.40 15.49 -7.16
CA GLY A 178 -8.16 15.76 -5.76
C GLY A 178 -7.84 14.44 -5.09
N MET A 179 -6.59 13.98 -5.23
CA MET A 179 -6.04 13.02 -4.31
C MET A 179 -5.97 13.77 -2.98
N VAL A 180 -6.93 13.51 -2.09
CA VAL A 180 -6.80 13.85 -0.67
C VAL A 180 -5.73 12.92 -0.10
N SER A 181 -4.49 13.18 -0.47
CA SER A 181 -3.32 12.78 0.31
C SER A 181 -3.00 14.00 1.17
N ALA A 182 -3.19 13.85 2.48
CA ALA A 182 -2.77 14.86 3.43
C ALA A 182 -1.32 15.28 3.12
N ILE A 183 -1.14 16.59 2.95
CA ILE A 183 0.07 17.40 2.70
C ILE A 183 -0.02 18.14 1.35
N SER A 184 -0.66 19.30 1.40
CA SER A 184 -0.51 20.37 0.41
C SER A 184 0.06 21.60 1.11
N ILE A 185 1.19 22.11 0.59
CA ILE A 185 1.80 23.40 0.95
C ILE A 185 1.48 24.35 -0.20
N GLY A 186 0.72 25.42 0.07
CA GLY A 186 -0.03 26.18 -0.94
C GLY A 186 0.68 27.40 -1.56
N GLY A 187 -0.08 28.09 -2.42
CA GLY A 187 0.19 29.46 -2.90
C GLY A 187 -0.80 29.94 -3.99
N SER A 188 -1.72 30.85 -3.62
CA SER A 188 -2.40 31.97 -4.34
C SER A 188 -2.49 31.92 -5.89
N THR A 189 -3.64 32.13 -6.56
CA THR A 189 -4.52 33.31 -6.56
C THR A 189 -5.96 33.00 -7.04
N ASP A 190 -6.93 33.68 -6.43
CA ASP A 190 -8.25 34.17 -6.91
C ASP A 190 -9.23 33.27 -7.71
N ASP A 191 -10.43 33.15 -7.13
CA ASP A 191 -11.74 32.76 -7.68
C ASP A 191 -11.87 31.44 -8.44
N VAL A 192 -11.96 30.33 -7.70
CA VAL A 192 -12.81 29.19 -8.07
C VAL A 192 -13.58 28.74 -6.84
N ALA A 193 -14.89 28.97 -6.84
CA ALA A 193 -15.79 28.42 -5.83
C ALA A 193 -15.89 26.90 -6.03
N VAL A 194 -15.26 26.13 -5.15
CA VAL A 194 -15.56 24.70 -5.02
C VAL A 194 -16.80 24.59 -4.15
N ASP A 195 -17.93 24.24 -4.77
CA ASP A 195 -19.19 24.00 -4.08
C ASP A 195 -19.13 22.66 -3.32
N PHE A 196 -18.98 22.74 -2.00
CA PHE A 196 -19.00 21.60 -1.08
C PHE A 196 -20.32 21.48 -0.30
N SER A 197 -21.43 21.97 -0.85
CA SER A 197 -22.77 21.86 -0.24
C SER A 197 -23.17 20.41 0.11
N ALA A 198 -22.56 19.39 -0.51
CA ALA A 198 -22.77 17.99 -0.14
C ALA A 198 -22.16 17.58 1.22
N ILE A 199 -21.15 18.29 1.75
CA ILE A 199 -20.53 17.99 3.04
C ILE A 199 -21.29 18.67 4.20
N ALA A 200 -21.93 19.81 3.94
CA ALA A 200 -22.67 20.57 4.94
C ALA A 200 -24.02 19.93 5.36
N GLY A 201 -24.46 18.86 4.69
CA GLY A 201 -25.70 18.14 4.99
C GLY A 201 -25.58 17.01 6.03
N ILE A 202 -24.40 16.76 6.62
CA ILE A 202 -24.20 15.70 7.63
C ILE A 202 -24.38 16.28 9.05
N ALA A 203 -25.48 16.99 9.26
CA ALA A 203 -25.97 17.34 10.57
C ALA A 203 -27.25 16.51 10.84
N GLU A 204 -27.20 15.75 11.93
CA GLU A 204 -28.26 14.90 12.50
C GLU A 204 -28.58 13.58 11.74
N GLY A 205 -28.01 12.47 12.24
CA GLY A 205 -28.67 11.16 12.18
C GLY A 205 -28.23 10.16 11.11
N ALA A 206 -27.18 10.41 10.32
CA ALA A 206 -26.67 9.43 9.37
C ALA A 206 -25.75 8.38 10.06
N THR A 207 -26.08 7.09 9.92
CA THR A 207 -25.30 5.94 10.44
C THR A 207 -24.26 5.40 9.45
N THR A 208 -24.13 6.01 8.28
CA THR A 208 -23.14 5.66 7.25
C THR A 208 -22.72 6.91 6.48
N ALA A 209 -21.41 7.08 6.28
CA ALA A 209 -20.85 8.08 5.36
C ALA A 209 -20.21 7.35 4.17
N ALA A 210 -20.78 7.51 2.99
CA ALA A 210 -20.20 6.99 1.75
C ALA A 210 -19.30 8.05 1.13
N ILE A 211 -17.99 7.80 1.10
CA ILE A 211 -17.04 8.59 0.29
C ILE A 211 -17.02 7.95 -1.10
N SER A 212 -17.76 8.52 -2.05
CA SER A 212 -17.71 8.09 -3.45
C SER A 212 -16.51 8.73 -4.14
N ILE A 213 -15.46 7.95 -4.38
CA ILE A 213 -14.37 8.34 -5.29
C ILE A 213 -14.64 7.69 -6.64
N SER A 214 -15.12 8.47 -7.60
CA SER A 214 -15.30 8.03 -8.98
C SER A 214 -13.99 8.20 -9.74
N THR A 215 -13.32 7.11 -10.10
CA THR A 215 -12.29 7.12 -11.15
C THR A 215 -12.73 6.20 -12.27
N SER A 216 -13.39 6.76 -13.29
CA SER A 216 -13.36 6.19 -14.64
C SER A 216 -13.94 7.14 -15.68
N ALA A 217 -13.25 7.26 -16.81
CA ALA A 217 -13.90 7.31 -18.12
C ALA A 217 -13.18 6.29 -19.02
N ASP A 218 -13.61 5.04 -18.91
CA ASP A 218 -13.68 4.01 -19.97
C ASP A 218 -13.98 2.64 -19.32
N ILE A 219 -15.24 2.43 -18.91
CA ILE A 219 -15.77 1.09 -18.64
C ILE A 219 -17.13 1.01 -19.33
N GLY A 220 -17.14 0.36 -20.51
CA GLY A 220 -18.39 -0.11 -21.10
C GLY A 220 -19.05 -1.14 -20.17
N ASP A 221 -20.34 -0.96 -19.98
CA ASP A 221 -21.32 -1.86 -19.36
C ASP A 221 -20.85 -2.72 -18.16
N GLY A 222 -21.08 -2.21 -16.95
CA GLY A 222 -21.55 -3.07 -15.85
C GLY A 222 -20.75 -3.15 -14.55
N ASN A 223 -19.70 -2.35 -14.33
CA ASN A 223 -18.99 -2.34 -13.04
C ASN A 223 -19.01 -0.95 -12.40
N SER A 224 -19.97 -0.72 -11.50
CA SER A 224 -19.87 0.33 -10.49
C SER A 224 -18.92 -0.12 -9.37
N MET A 225 -17.99 0.74 -8.97
CA MET A 225 -17.28 0.56 -7.71
C MET A 225 -18.23 1.00 -6.59
N VAL A 226 -18.87 0.03 -5.94
CA VAL A 226 -19.64 0.26 -4.71
C VAL A 226 -18.68 0.04 -3.54
N PHE A 227 -18.48 1.08 -2.74
CA PHE A 227 -17.80 0.99 -1.46
C PHE A 227 -18.75 0.30 -0.48
N SER A 228 -18.51 -0.97 -0.17
CA SER A 228 -19.05 -1.60 1.04
C SER A 228 -17.94 -1.69 2.07
N ILE A 229 -18.13 -1.02 3.21
CA ILE A 229 -17.35 -1.28 4.41
C ILE A 229 -18.05 -2.47 5.08
N ASP A 230 -17.68 -3.67 4.69
CA ASP A 230 -18.01 -4.90 5.43
C ASP A 230 -16.73 -5.48 6.04
N ASP A 231 -16.90 -6.05 7.23
CA ASP A 231 -15.88 -6.57 8.14
C ASP A 231 -14.68 -7.26 7.43
N GLY A 232 -13.59 -6.52 7.23
CA GLY A 232 -12.27 -7.09 6.93
C GLY A 232 -11.84 -7.21 5.46
N GLY A 233 -12.53 -6.57 4.50
CA GLY A 233 -12.08 -6.54 3.09
C GLY A 233 -10.92 -5.58 2.83
N ALA A 234 -9.82 -6.04 2.20
CA ALA A 234 -8.68 -5.20 1.83
C ALA A 234 -9.01 -4.23 0.67
N MET A 235 -8.63 -2.96 0.80
CA MET A 235 -8.64 -1.99 -0.30
C MET A 235 -7.47 -2.26 -1.26
N GLY A 236 -7.75 -2.73 -2.47
CA GLY A 236 -6.78 -2.87 -3.54
C GLY A 236 -7.01 -1.80 -4.62
N PHE A 237 -6.00 -0.97 -4.89
CA PHE A 237 -6.03 -0.12 -6.08
C PHE A 237 -5.64 -0.96 -7.31
N GLY A 238 -6.46 -0.87 -8.36
CA GLY A 238 -6.22 -1.53 -9.63
C GLY A 238 -4.96 -1.02 -10.35
N ASP A 239 -4.43 -1.88 -11.21
CA ASP A 239 -3.26 -1.66 -12.06
C ASP A 239 -3.59 -0.75 -13.25
N ASP A 240 -3.38 0.56 -13.11
CA ASP A 240 -3.56 1.53 -14.20
C ASP A 240 -2.38 1.58 -15.20
N PHE A 241 -1.32 0.77 -15.01
CA PHE A 241 -0.11 0.84 -15.85
C PHE A 241 0.18 -0.41 -16.70
N GLY A 242 -0.54 -1.52 -16.51
CA GLY A 242 -0.58 -2.63 -17.47
C GLY A 242 0.76 -3.35 -17.73
N ASP A 243 1.79 -3.06 -16.95
CA ASP A 243 3.16 -3.59 -17.09
C ASP A 243 3.37 -4.91 -16.32
N GLY A 244 2.34 -5.39 -15.62
CA GLY A 244 2.37 -6.65 -14.88
C GLY A 244 3.16 -6.59 -13.58
N MET A 245 3.79 -5.47 -13.24
CA MET A 245 4.62 -5.28 -12.06
C MET A 245 3.88 -4.38 -11.07
N GLY A 246 2.87 -4.96 -10.42
CA GLY A 246 2.01 -4.26 -9.45
C GLY A 246 2.84 -3.47 -8.43
N GLY A 247 2.92 -2.16 -8.63
CA GLY A 247 3.42 -1.19 -7.67
C GLY A 247 2.38 -1.01 -6.58
N GLY A 248 2.15 -2.06 -5.78
CA GLY A 248 1.26 -2.01 -4.63
C GLY A 248 1.84 -1.11 -3.56
N ILE A 249 1.65 0.20 -3.69
CA ILE A 249 1.49 1.06 -2.51
C ILE A 249 0.09 0.75 -1.98
N GLU A 250 -0.05 -0.46 -1.43
CA GLU A 250 -1.18 -0.76 -0.58
C GLU A 250 -0.86 -0.13 0.76
N PHE A 251 -1.66 0.86 1.15
CA PHE A 251 -1.72 1.23 2.56
C PHE A 251 -2.12 -0.04 3.30
N SER A 252 -1.19 -0.62 4.06
CA SER A 252 -1.53 -1.59 5.10
C SER A 252 -2.64 -0.94 5.90
N GLN A 253 -3.83 -1.52 5.81
CA GLN A 253 -5.06 -1.02 6.42
C GLN A 253 -4.74 -0.58 7.85
N ALA A 254 -4.67 0.73 8.05
CA ALA A 254 -5.21 1.26 9.27
C ALA A 254 -6.72 1.12 9.08
N ALA A 255 -7.25 -0.05 9.47
CA ALA A 255 -8.69 -0.22 9.59
C ALA A 255 -9.12 0.71 10.72
N PHE A 256 -9.39 1.95 10.36
CA PHE A 256 -9.99 2.90 11.28
C PHE A 256 -11.44 2.48 11.41
N ASP A 257 -11.74 1.69 12.43
CA ASP A 257 -13.10 1.54 12.92
C ASP A 257 -13.56 2.93 13.37
N SER A 258 -14.26 3.64 12.49
CA SER A 258 -14.76 5.00 12.74
C SER A 258 -15.62 5.06 13.99
N ASP A 259 -16.21 3.93 14.39
CA ASP A 259 -17.07 3.82 15.57
C ASP A 259 -16.27 3.72 16.87
N SER A 260 -14.94 3.59 16.78
CA SER A 260 -14.03 3.56 17.92
C SER A 260 -13.25 4.85 18.13
N LEU A 261 -13.15 5.69 17.09
CA LEU A 261 -12.43 6.95 17.12
C LEU A 261 -13.31 8.07 17.68
N ALA A 262 -12.86 8.72 18.74
CA ALA A 262 -13.51 9.90 19.30
C ALA A 262 -12.52 11.05 19.45
N GLY A 263 -13.01 12.26 19.13
CA GLY A 263 -12.30 13.51 19.32
C GLY A 263 -10.91 13.51 18.68
N ALA A 264 -9.90 13.85 19.46
CA ALA A 264 -8.52 14.09 19.06
C ALA A 264 -7.72 12.84 18.63
N GLY A 265 -8.32 11.89 17.91
CA GLY A 265 -7.68 10.63 17.49
C GLY A 265 -7.51 9.62 18.63
N LEU A 266 -8.26 9.77 19.73
CA LEU A 266 -8.31 8.80 20.81
C LEU A 266 -9.21 7.63 20.38
N SER A 267 -8.78 6.40 20.62
CA SER A 267 -9.59 5.20 20.40
C SER A 267 -9.81 4.45 21.70
N LEU A 268 -11.00 3.89 21.89
CA LEU A 268 -11.27 2.96 23.00
C LEU A 268 -10.73 1.57 22.65
N ALA A 269 -10.20 0.87 23.64
CA ALA A 269 -9.81 -0.53 23.46
C ALA A 269 -11.02 -1.39 23.04
N GLN A 270 -10.77 -2.33 22.14
CA GLN A 270 -11.80 -3.18 21.54
C GLN A 270 -12.01 -4.45 22.38
N PRO A 271 -13.27 -4.91 22.53
CA PRO A 271 -13.55 -6.23 23.10
C PRO A 271 -13.02 -7.35 22.19
N ALA A 272 -12.88 -8.55 22.74
CA ALA A 272 -12.61 -9.72 21.91
C ALA A 272 -13.81 -10.00 21.00
N SER A 273 -13.59 -10.31 19.72
CA SER A 273 -14.69 -10.73 18.84
C SER A 273 -15.24 -12.10 19.27
N THR A 274 -16.42 -12.45 18.78
CA THR A 274 -17.05 -13.76 19.01
C THR A 274 -16.12 -14.91 18.62
N GLU A 275 -15.49 -14.84 17.45
CA GLU A 275 -14.52 -15.82 16.95
C GLU A 275 -13.30 -15.88 17.86
N ARG A 276 -12.85 -14.72 18.33
CA ARG A 276 -11.71 -14.66 19.23
C ARG A 276 -12.01 -15.30 20.57
N VAL A 277 -13.17 -15.04 21.18
CA VAL A 277 -13.59 -15.69 22.44
C VAL A 277 -13.67 -17.20 22.27
N ARG A 278 -14.19 -17.69 21.14
CA ARG A 278 -14.18 -19.13 20.84
C ARG A 278 -12.76 -19.71 20.72
N ALA A 279 -11.82 -18.98 20.11
CA ALA A 279 -10.42 -19.40 20.05
C ALA A 279 -9.74 -19.42 21.44
N LEU A 280 -10.05 -18.45 22.31
CA LEU A 280 -9.60 -18.47 23.71
C LEU A 280 -10.20 -19.66 24.47
N ALA A 281 -11.48 -19.97 24.23
CA ALA A 281 -12.18 -21.11 24.81
C ALA A 281 -11.58 -22.44 24.39
N GLU A 282 -11.28 -22.62 23.10
CA GLU A 282 -10.57 -23.78 22.58
C GLU A 282 -9.18 -23.93 23.22
N THR A 283 -8.47 -22.82 23.42
CA THR A 283 -7.17 -22.81 24.13
C THR A 283 -7.30 -23.34 25.56
N LEU A 284 -8.40 -23.00 26.23
CA LEU A 284 -8.74 -23.47 27.58
C LEU A 284 -9.36 -24.87 27.60
N GLY A 285 -9.54 -25.53 26.45
CA GLY A 285 -10.09 -26.88 26.36
C GLY A 285 -11.61 -26.96 26.31
N VAL A 286 -12.30 -25.85 26.03
CA VAL A 286 -13.76 -25.81 25.80
C VAL A 286 -14.04 -25.89 24.30
N LEU A 287 -15.00 -26.72 23.89
CA LEU A 287 -15.41 -26.81 22.49
C LEU A 287 -16.04 -25.50 22.00
N PRO A 288 -15.75 -25.03 20.76
CA PRO A 288 -16.26 -23.76 20.24
C PRO A 288 -17.81 -23.65 20.16
N ASP A 289 -18.50 -24.78 20.11
CA ASP A 289 -19.97 -24.92 20.02
C ASP A 289 -20.64 -25.26 21.37
N HIS A 290 -19.90 -25.19 22.48
CA HIS A 290 -20.44 -25.45 23.81
C HIS A 290 -21.59 -24.48 24.14
N ALA A 291 -22.78 -24.99 24.48
CA ALA A 291 -23.99 -24.16 24.65
C ALA A 291 -23.82 -23.03 25.68
N ALA A 292 -23.15 -23.30 26.81
CA ALA A 292 -22.88 -22.27 27.82
C ALA A 292 -21.90 -21.18 27.32
N LEU A 293 -20.98 -21.53 26.40
CA LEU A 293 -20.04 -20.57 25.83
C LEU A 293 -20.77 -19.54 24.96
N THR A 294 -21.78 -19.97 24.18
CA THR A 294 -22.60 -19.05 23.38
C THR A 294 -23.27 -17.99 24.25
N GLN A 295 -23.95 -18.38 25.32
CA GLN A 295 -24.57 -17.42 26.25
C GLN A 295 -23.55 -16.48 26.88
N MET A 296 -22.39 -17.01 27.29
CA MET A 296 -21.32 -16.19 27.85
C MET A 296 -20.76 -15.17 26.86
N ILE A 297 -20.63 -15.54 25.58
CA ILE A 297 -20.22 -14.61 24.52
C ILE A 297 -21.25 -13.50 24.38
N ASP A 298 -22.53 -13.83 24.29
CA ASP A 298 -23.61 -12.85 24.15
C ASP A 298 -23.64 -11.86 25.33
N ASP A 299 -23.53 -12.38 26.57
CA ASP A 299 -23.48 -11.58 27.78
C ASP A 299 -22.24 -10.67 27.81
N TYR A 300 -21.07 -11.20 27.45
CA TYR A 300 -19.82 -10.44 27.36
C TYR A 300 -19.91 -9.32 26.32
N GLN A 301 -20.41 -9.60 25.12
CA GLN A 301 -20.57 -8.60 24.05
C GLN A 301 -21.55 -7.50 24.49
N ALA A 302 -22.69 -7.87 25.07
CA ALA A 302 -23.68 -6.90 25.55
C ALA A 302 -23.08 -5.92 26.58
N LYS A 303 -22.32 -6.42 27.55
CA LYS A 303 -21.63 -5.58 28.53
C LYS A 303 -20.53 -4.72 27.91
N CYS A 304 -19.73 -5.28 27.01
CA CYS A 304 -18.68 -4.54 26.32
C CYS A 304 -19.24 -3.42 25.44
N HIS A 305 -20.35 -3.66 24.73
CA HIS A 305 -21.05 -2.62 23.97
C HIS A 305 -21.62 -1.53 24.88
N ALA A 306 -22.20 -1.88 26.03
CA ALA A 306 -22.66 -0.91 27.00
C ALA A 306 -21.50 -0.03 27.53
N LEU A 307 -20.35 -0.64 27.85
CA LEU A 307 -19.14 0.08 28.24
C LEU A 307 -18.62 0.99 27.12
N LYS A 308 -18.50 0.48 25.88
CA LYS A 308 -18.08 1.26 24.70
C LYS A 308 -18.97 2.48 24.55
N ASN A 309 -20.30 2.32 24.55
CA ASN A 309 -21.24 3.43 24.39
C ASN A 309 -21.10 4.48 25.51
N LEU A 310 -21.00 4.05 26.76
CA LEU A 310 -20.82 4.94 27.92
C LEU A 310 -19.54 5.77 27.80
N TYR A 311 -18.41 5.11 27.54
CA TYR A 311 -17.11 5.78 27.50
C TYR A 311 -16.91 6.59 26.22
N PHE A 312 -17.47 6.16 25.11
CA PHE A 312 -17.41 6.89 23.85
C PHE A 312 -18.19 8.22 23.96
N SER A 313 -19.38 8.19 24.58
CA SER A 313 -20.15 9.39 24.88
C SER A 313 -19.37 10.36 25.79
N ARG A 314 -18.75 9.85 26.86
CA ARG A 314 -17.90 10.65 27.76
C ARG A 314 -16.70 11.27 27.04
N LEU A 315 -16.02 10.47 26.20
CA LEU A 315 -14.84 10.89 25.46
C LEU A 315 -15.19 12.00 24.45
N ARG A 316 -16.29 11.84 23.70
CA ARG A 316 -16.79 12.85 22.75
C ARG A 316 -17.17 14.16 23.43
N ALA A 317 -17.77 14.08 24.61
CA ALA A 317 -18.12 15.27 25.40
C ALA A 317 -16.88 15.97 25.99
N ALA A 318 -15.88 15.22 26.42
CA ALA A 318 -14.68 15.75 27.07
C ALA A 318 -13.64 16.33 26.10
N VAL A 319 -13.59 15.81 24.86
CA VAL A 319 -12.59 16.20 23.85
C VAL A 319 -13.29 16.66 22.55
N PRO A 320 -13.96 17.83 22.57
CA PRO A 320 -14.48 18.44 21.36
C PRO A 320 -13.33 18.87 20.43
N GLY A 321 -13.32 18.33 19.22
CA GLY A 321 -12.37 18.72 18.17
C GLY A 321 -11.26 17.71 17.89
N VAL A 322 -10.32 18.10 17.04
CA VAL A 322 -9.23 17.26 16.53
C VAL A 322 -7.93 17.44 17.33
N ALA A 323 -7.03 16.46 17.25
CA ALA A 323 -5.70 16.55 17.88
C ALA A 323 -4.84 17.64 17.24
N MET A 324 -5.04 17.94 15.96
CA MET A 324 -4.30 18.95 15.23
C MET A 324 -5.18 19.42 14.08
N ALA A 325 -5.33 20.73 13.91
CA ALA A 325 -6.10 21.28 12.81
C ALA A 325 -5.19 21.35 11.58
N VAL A 326 -5.51 20.53 10.58
CA VAL A 326 -4.86 20.60 9.26
C VAL A 326 -5.55 21.63 8.36
N GLU A 327 -6.79 21.99 8.68
CA GLU A 327 -7.60 22.98 7.96
C GLU A 327 -8.10 24.09 8.90
N PRO A 328 -8.29 25.33 8.40
CA PRO A 328 -8.81 26.44 9.22
C PRO A 328 -10.21 26.20 9.81
N SER A 329 -11.01 25.33 9.18
CA SER A 329 -12.35 24.95 9.62
C SER A 329 -12.36 23.99 10.82
N MET A 330 -11.23 23.31 11.09
CA MET A 330 -11.13 22.32 12.16
C MET A 330 -10.81 23.00 13.49
N GLN A 331 -11.59 22.66 14.53
CA GLN A 331 -11.31 23.11 15.89
C GLN A 331 -10.34 22.13 16.58
N GLU A 332 -9.19 22.62 17.03
CA GLU A 332 -8.28 21.83 17.86
C GLU A 332 -8.79 21.68 19.30
N ALA A 333 -8.73 20.45 19.82
CA ALA A 333 -9.01 20.21 21.23
C ALA A 333 -7.89 20.80 22.11
N PRO A 334 -8.19 21.59 23.15
CA PRO A 334 -7.22 21.98 24.17
C PRO A 334 -6.41 20.80 24.73
N VAL A 335 -5.11 21.00 25.02
CA VAL A 335 -4.22 19.91 25.49
C VAL A 335 -4.73 19.31 26.82
N ASP A 336 -5.32 20.12 27.71
CA ASP A 336 -5.89 19.61 28.97
C ASP A 336 -7.13 18.72 28.75
N GLN A 337 -7.90 18.99 27.70
CA GLN A 337 -8.99 18.09 27.28
C GLN A 337 -8.42 16.80 26.73
N ILE A 338 -7.35 16.84 25.92
CA ILE A 338 -6.65 15.63 25.44
C ILE A 338 -6.17 14.78 26.63
N ARG A 339 -5.54 15.40 27.65
CA ARG A 339 -5.12 14.71 28.88
C ARG A 339 -6.30 14.08 29.63
N THR A 340 -7.43 14.78 29.68
CA THR A 340 -8.69 14.25 30.25
C THR A 340 -9.18 13.04 29.44
N GLY A 341 -9.15 13.12 28.12
CA GLY A 341 -9.50 12.03 27.22
C GLY A 341 -8.63 10.78 27.42
N ILE A 342 -7.32 10.94 27.59
CA ILE A 342 -6.41 9.84 27.95
C ILE A 342 -6.86 9.15 29.24
N GLY A 343 -7.25 9.92 30.26
CA GLY A 343 -7.79 9.36 31.52
C GLY A 343 -9.10 8.59 31.35
N ILE A 344 -9.99 9.05 30.48
CA ILE A 344 -11.25 8.35 30.13
C ILE A 344 -10.94 7.02 29.43
N VAL A 345 -10.00 7.03 28.48
CA VAL A 345 -9.53 5.84 27.77
C VAL A 345 -8.94 4.79 28.73
N ASP A 346 -8.12 5.20 29.69
CA ASP A 346 -7.56 4.29 30.69
C ASP A 346 -8.61 3.70 31.62
N ALA A 347 -9.62 4.50 32.00
CA ALA A 347 -10.73 4.01 32.81
C ALA A 347 -11.59 2.98 32.04
N HIS A 348 -11.78 3.17 30.73
CA HIS A 348 -12.42 2.16 29.87
C HIS A 348 -11.61 0.87 29.83
N ILE A 349 -10.29 0.92 29.61
CA ILE A 349 -9.43 -0.26 29.62
C ILE A 349 -9.55 -1.04 30.92
N ALA A 350 -9.55 -0.36 32.06
CA ALA A 350 -9.62 -1.01 33.36
C ALA A 350 -10.94 -1.76 33.57
N LEU A 351 -12.07 -1.20 33.12
CA LEU A 351 -13.36 -1.88 33.19
C LEU A 351 -13.49 -3.02 32.18
N LEU A 352 -12.97 -2.83 30.96
CA LEU A 352 -12.94 -3.89 29.96
C LEU A 352 -12.09 -5.08 30.43
N ALA A 353 -11.01 -4.84 31.17
CA ALA A 353 -10.20 -5.90 31.79
C ALA A 353 -11.01 -6.74 32.80
N ILE A 354 -11.90 -6.12 33.58
CA ILE A 354 -12.77 -6.84 34.52
C ILE A 354 -13.74 -7.76 33.78
N GLU A 355 -14.33 -7.29 32.66
CA GLU A 355 -15.23 -8.12 31.86
C GLU A 355 -14.48 -9.22 31.10
N ASP A 356 -13.27 -8.95 30.61
CA ASP A 356 -12.38 -9.96 30.02
C ASP A 356 -12.05 -11.06 31.05
N ASP A 357 -11.66 -10.69 32.27
CA ASP A 357 -11.33 -11.64 33.34
C ASP A 357 -12.55 -12.47 33.77
N ALA A 358 -13.72 -11.84 33.93
CA ALA A 358 -14.95 -12.54 34.27
C ALA A 358 -15.38 -13.54 33.19
N MET A 359 -15.21 -13.18 31.91
CA MET A 359 -15.46 -14.08 30.79
C MET A 359 -14.48 -15.26 30.78
N LEU A 360 -13.19 -15.02 30.96
CA LEU A 360 -12.16 -16.06 31.00
C LEU A 360 -12.31 -17.00 32.20
N ASP A 361 -12.73 -16.49 33.36
CA ASP A 361 -13.01 -17.29 34.56
C ASP A 361 -14.16 -18.26 34.34
N GLY A 362 -15.24 -17.80 33.69
CA GLY A 362 -16.34 -18.66 33.32
C GLY A 362 -15.90 -19.76 32.35
N ILE A 363 -15.04 -19.46 31.38
CA ILE A 363 -14.55 -20.43 30.39
C ILE A 363 -13.65 -21.46 31.07
N ALA A 364 -12.71 -21.02 31.91
CA ALA A 364 -11.83 -21.91 32.66
C ALA A 364 -12.61 -22.84 33.59
N ALA A 365 -13.70 -22.35 34.20
CA ALA A 365 -14.59 -23.17 35.02
C ALA A 365 -15.34 -24.26 34.22
N LEU A 366 -15.61 -24.06 32.93
CA LEU A 366 -16.25 -25.06 32.07
C LEU A 366 -15.33 -26.24 31.73
N SER A 367 -14.04 -25.98 31.51
CA SER A 367 -13.08 -27.04 31.15
C SER A 367 -12.32 -27.62 32.34
N GLY A 368 -12.29 -26.93 33.48
CA GLY A 368 -11.36 -27.25 34.56
C GLY A 368 -9.91 -26.99 34.17
N ALA A 369 -9.66 -25.95 33.35
CA ALA A 369 -8.34 -25.57 32.89
C ALA A 369 -7.37 -25.33 34.07
N ASP A 370 -6.10 -25.66 33.85
CA ASP A 370 -5.05 -25.34 34.81
C ASP A 370 -4.90 -23.82 34.99
N GLU A 371 -4.53 -23.40 36.21
CA GLU A 371 -4.38 -21.99 36.54
C GLU A 371 -3.28 -21.33 35.71
N ALA A 372 -2.17 -22.01 35.44
CA ALA A 372 -1.08 -21.42 34.64
C ALA A 372 -1.51 -21.17 33.19
N LEU A 373 -2.32 -22.08 32.62
CA LEU A 373 -2.90 -21.91 31.29
C LEU A 373 -3.89 -20.74 31.26
N THR A 374 -4.76 -20.66 32.28
CA THR A 374 -5.72 -19.55 32.43
C THR A 374 -5.00 -18.20 32.54
N GLN A 375 -3.93 -18.12 33.32
CA GLN A 375 -3.12 -16.90 33.43
C GLN A 375 -2.41 -16.53 32.12
N ALA A 376 -1.91 -17.50 31.35
CA ALA A 376 -1.32 -17.23 30.04
C ALA A 376 -2.35 -16.70 29.03
N VAL A 377 -3.57 -17.26 29.03
CA VAL A 377 -4.69 -16.80 28.21
C VAL A 377 -5.12 -15.38 28.60
N ARG A 378 -5.24 -15.09 29.91
CA ARG A 378 -5.49 -13.71 30.39
C ARG A 378 -4.39 -12.75 29.96
N ALA A 379 -3.13 -13.16 30.04
CA ALA A 379 -2.01 -12.34 29.62
C ALA A 379 -2.04 -12.04 28.11
N GLU A 380 -2.42 -13.01 27.29
CA GLU A 380 -2.62 -12.80 25.86
C GLU A 380 -3.77 -11.83 25.56
N ARG A 381 -4.93 -12.03 26.18
CA ARG A 381 -6.07 -11.14 25.99
C ARG A 381 -5.77 -9.71 26.44
N ALA A 382 -5.03 -9.56 27.55
CA ALA A 382 -4.59 -8.25 28.01
C ALA A 382 -3.66 -7.57 27.00
N ARG A 383 -2.74 -8.30 26.36
CA ARG A 383 -1.91 -7.76 25.27
C ARG A 383 -2.74 -7.27 24.10
N GLU A 384 -3.70 -8.06 23.62
CA GLU A 384 -4.59 -7.67 22.52
C GLU A 384 -5.39 -6.40 22.85
N ARG A 385 -5.92 -6.31 24.08
CA ARG A 385 -6.64 -5.14 24.56
C ARG A 385 -5.75 -3.89 24.53
N ILE A 386 -4.51 -3.99 24.99
CA ILE A 386 -3.52 -2.89 24.94
C ILE A 386 -3.21 -2.51 23.48
N GLN A 387 -3.03 -3.47 22.59
CA GLN A 387 -2.71 -3.24 21.18
C GLN A 387 -3.86 -2.59 20.40
N SER A 388 -5.11 -2.83 20.79
CA SER A 388 -6.28 -2.19 20.17
C SER A 388 -6.46 -0.71 20.56
N LEU A 389 -5.74 -0.26 21.59
CA LEU A 389 -5.81 1.11 22.09
C LEU A 389 -5.01 2.07 21.21
N HIS A 390 -5.57 3.26 20.97
CA HIS A 390 -4.82 4.37 20.38
C HIS A 390 -4.88 5.60 21.29
N TYR A 391 -3.72 6.00 21.80
CA TYR A 391 -3.51 7.33 22.36
C TYR A 391 -3.33 8.33 21.20
N PRO A 392 -3.61 9.63 21.42
CA PRO A 392 -3.57 10.62 20.36
C PRO A 392 -2.15 10.73 19.82
N SER A 393 -2.05 10.55 18.51
CA SER A 393 -0.83 10.64 17.73
C SER A 393 -1.08 11.54 16.52
N MET A 394 -0.06 11.84 15.73
CA MET A 394 -0.29 12.52 14.45
C MET A 394 -0.84 11.51 13.44
N PRO A 395 -1.90 11.87 12.67
CA PRO A 395 -2.33 11.11 11.51
C PRO A 395 -1.15 10.74 10.60
N GLY A 396 -1.01 9.45 10.27
CA GLY A 396 0.08 8.94 9.42
C GLY A 396 1.44 8.78 10.10
N MET A 397 1.57 9.10 11.40
CA MET A 397 2.81 8.89 12.17
C MET A 397 2.75 7.72 13.15
N ASP A 398 1.57 7.10 13.28
CA ASP A 398 1.46 5.77 13.84
C ASP A 398 1.97 4.78 12.82
N TRP A 399 3.17 4.27 13.09
CA TRP A 399 3.66 3.12 12.37
C TRP A 399 2.78 1.94 12.77
N PRO A 400 2.04 1.33 11.83
CA PRO A 400 1.30 0.13 12.17
C PRO A 400 2.31 -0.86 12.75
N ALA A 401 2.00 -1.40 13.94
CA ALA A 401 2.77 -2.49 14.50
C ALA A 401 2.94 -3.56 13.42
N ALA A 402 4.11 -4.20 13.39
CA ALA A 402 4.30 -5.26 12.42
C ALA A 402 3.19 -6.32 12.60
N PRO A 403 2.63 -6.90 11.51
CA PRO A 403 1.46 -7.78 11.62
C PRO A 403 1.64 -8.96 12.58
N PHE A 404 2.90 -9.38 12.80
CA PHE A 404 3.23 -10.48 13.69
C PHE A 404 3.12 -10.14 15.19
N VAL A 405 3.05 -8.85 15.55
CA VAL A 405 2.95 -8.39 16.94
C VAL A 405 1.60 -8.73 17.56
N THR A 406 0.55 -8.77 16.74
CA THR A 406 -0.84 -9.02 17.16
C THR A 406 -1.28 -10.47 16.92
N LEU A 407 -0.34 -11.39 16.71
CA LEU A 407 -0.69 -12.79 16.43
C LEU A 407 -1.15 -13.53 17.68
N ASP A 408 -2.19 -14.33 17.51
CA ASP A 408 -2.53 -15.44 18.39
C ASP A 408 -1.47 -16.55 18.23
N LEU A 409 -0.39 -16.47 19.02
CA LEU A 409 0.68 -17.47 18.99
C LEU A 409 0.18 -18.83 19.48
N ALA A 410 -0.74 -18.88 20.44
CA ALA A 410 -1.38 -20.13 20.85
C ALA A 410 -2.16 -20.75 19.68
N GLY A 411 -2.86 -19.92 18.89
CA GLY A 411 -3.57 -20.31 17.68
C GLY A 411 -2.63 -20.85 16.59
N CYS A 412 -1.45 -20.24 16.44
CA CYS A 412 -0.40 -20.78 15.57
C CYS A 412 0.02 -22.19 16.01
N VAL A 413 0.20 -22.41 17.33
CA VAL A 413 0.54 -23.74 17.87
C VAL A 413 -0.59 -24.75 17.66
N ARG A 414 -1.85 -24.36 17.88
CA ARG A 414 -3.04 -25.22 17.67
C ARG A 414 -3.17 -25.64 16.21
N THR A 415 -3.03 -24.70 15.28
CA THR A 415 -3.26 -24.91 13.84
C THR A 415 -2.06 -25.49 13.09
N ALA A 416 -0.88 -25.53 13.71
CA ALA A 416 0.33 -26.02 13.05
C ALA A 416 0.30 -27.50 12.66
N GLY A 417 -0.61 -28.32 13.20
CA GLY A 417 -0.60 -29.76 12.93
C GLY A 417 0.53 -30.51 13.66
N LEU A 418 1.02 -29.95 14.77
CA LEU A 418 1.98 -30.60 15.66
C LEU A 418 1.35 -31.84 16.30
N VAL A 419 2.14 -32.91 16.45
CA VAL A 419 1.79 -34.08 17.28
C VAL A 419 1.67 -33.66 18.75
N ASP A 420 0.86 -34.37 19.54
CA ASP A 420 0.43 -33.91 20.87
C ASP A 420 1.59 -33.59 21.82
N ALA A 421 2.66 -34.39 21.85
CA ALA A 421 3.83 -34.12 22.68
C ALA A 421 4.53 -32.79 22.31
N ASN A 422 4.66 -32.51 21.01
CA ASN A 422 5.27 -31.29 20.50
C ASN A 422 4.34 -30.09 20.70
N ARG A 423 3.03 -30.27 20.53
CA ARG A 423 2.02 -29.24 20.82
C ARG A 423 2.06 -28.84 22.29
N LEU A 424 2.15 -29.82 23.20
CA LEU A 424 2.25 -29.57 24.64
C LEU A 424 3.53 -28.76 24.98
N ALA A 425 4.68 -29.15 24.44
CA ALA A 425 5.94 -28.42 24.65
C ALA A 425 5.87 -26.97 24.12
N ALA A 426 5.30 -26.78 22.93
CA ALA A 426 5.08 -25.45 22.36
C ALA A 426 4.14 -24.58 23.21
N MET A 427 3.02 -25.16 23.69
CA MET A 427 2.10 -24.45 24.59
C MET A 427 2.77 -24.08 25.91
N GLN A 428 3.61 -24.96 26.48
CA GLN A 428 4.38 -24.65 27.70
C GLN A 428 5.35 -23.48 27.49
N ALA A 429 6.05 -23.44 26.35
CA ALA A 429 6.92 -22.31 26.02
C ALA A 429 6.14 -21.00 25.85
N TRP A 430 4.99 -21.03 25.17
CA TRP A 430 4.10 -19.88 25.05
C TRP A 430 3.56 -19.39 26.41
N MET A 431 3.17 -20.31 27.31
CA MET A 431 2.72 -19.96 28.66
C MET A 431 3.83 -19.26 29.46
N ALA A 432 5.07 -19.79 29.40
CA ALA A 432 6.21 -19.20 30.08
C ALA A 432 6.57 -17.79 29.57
N TRP A 433 6.42 -17.55 28.27
CA TRP A 433 6.67 -16.23 27.65
C TRP A 433 5.57 -15.21 27.96
N SER A 434 4.30 -15.64 28.02
CA SER A 434 3.13 -14.75 28.01
C SER A 434 3.12 -13.71 29.12
N GLY A 435 3.47 -14.07 30.36
CA GLY A 435 3.51 -13.11 31.47
C GLY A 435 4.54 -11.99 31.25
N SER A 436 5.74 -12.34 30.79
CA SER A 436 6.80 -11.37 30.50
C SER A 436 6.44 -10.44 29.34
N ALA A 437 5.75 -10.98 28.32
CA ALA A 437 5.28 -10.21 27.18
C ALA A 437 4.23 -9.17 27.57
N LEU A 438 3.31 -9.52 28.47
CA LEU A 438 2.34 -8.57 29.00
C LEU A 438 3.03 -7.45 29.79
N ALA A 439 3.99 -7.78 30.65
CA ALA A 439 4.72 -6.79 31.44
C ALA A 439 5.42 -5.73 30.56
N ILE A 440 6.05 -6.17 29.47
CA ILE A 440 6.66 -5.26 28.49
C ILE A 440 5.60 -4.41 27.80
N GLN A 441 4.46 -4.98 27.38
CA GLN A 441 3.40 -4.19 26.75
C GLN A 441 2.78 -3.14 27.68
N GLU A 442 2.58 -3.45 28.97
CA GLU A 442 2.13 -2.46 29.95
C GLU A 442 3.16 -1.34 30.16
N GLN A 443 4.46 -1.67 30.18
CA GLN A 443 5.52 -0.66 30.21
C GLN A 443 5.46 0.25 28.98
N LEU A 444 5.35 -0.31 27.78
CA LEU A 444 5.27 0.45 26.53
C LEU A 444 4.00 1.32 26.48
N ARG A 445 2.86 0.80 26.96
CA ARG A 445 1.61 1.56 27.09
C ARG A 445 1.77 2.73 28.05
N ALA A 446 2.34 2.49 29.23
CA ALA A 446 2.57 3.54 30.22
C ALA A 446 3.48 4.65 29.66
N GLU A 447 4.52 4.28 28.91
CA GLU A 447 5.39 5.24 28.23
C GLU A 447 4.61 6.04 27.17
N ALA A 448 3.88 5.38 26.27
CA ALA A 448 3.07 6.03 25.24
C ALA A 448 2.04 6.99 25.84
N ARG A 449 1.34 6.55 26.89
CA ARG A 449 0.42 7.39 27.68
C ARG A 449 1.10 8.65 28.20
N SER A 450 2.31 8.51 28.76
CA SER A 450 3.04 9.62 29.37
C SER A 450 3.51 10.67 28.35
N THR A 451 3.74 10.28 27.09
CA THR A 451 4.24 11.18 26.05
C THR A 451 3.16 11.68 25.09
N ALA A 452 2.00 11.04 24.99
CA ALA A 452 0.99 11.33 23.95
C ALA A 452 0.57 12.82 23.87
N ALA A 453 0.21 13.45 25.00
CA ALA A 453 -0.20 14.86 24.99
C ALA A 453 0.94 15.82 24.60
N GLU A 454 2.17 15.51 25.04
CA GLU A 454 3.36 16.28 24.70
C GLU A 454 3.74 16.13 23.22
N GLU A 455 3.60 14.92 22.66
CA GLU A 455 3.80 14.66 21.23
C GLU A 455 2.87 15.55 20.38
N ILE A 456 1.59 15.67 20.74
CA ILE A 456 0.66 16.57 20.05
C ILE A 456 1.07 18.05 20.18
N GLU A 457 1.48 18.49 21.36
CA GLU A 457 1.87 19.89 21.62
C GLU A 457 3.12 20.31 20.83
N VAL A 458 4.15 19.46 20.83
CA VAL A 458 5.37 19.67 20.03
C VAL A 458 5.03 19.70 18.55
N MET A 459 4.17 18.80 18.08
CA MET A 459 3.78 18.76 16.68
C MET A 459 2.95 19.98 16.24
N ARG A 460 1.98 20.44 17.04
CA ARG A 460 1.23 21.69 16.77
C ARG A 460 2.18 22.88 16.63
N THR A 461 3.19 22.93 17.50
CA THR A 461 4.23 23.96 17.45
C THR A 461 5.03 23.89 16.16
N GLN A 462 5.36 22.69 15.65
CA GLN A 462 6.04 22.54 14.36
C GLN A 462 5.14 22.88 13.17
N TRP A 463 3.88 22.45 13.20
CA TRP A 463 2.93 22.63 12.09
C TRP A 463 2.51 24.08 11.88
N ARG A 464 2.37 24.88 12.94
CA ARG A 464 2.00 26.30 12.85
C ARG A 464 3.14 27.20 12.33
N ARG A 465 4.39 26.70 12.27
CA ARG A 465 5.57 27.51 11.89
C ARG A 465 5.55 28.04 10.45
N PRO A 466 5.27 27.22 9.41
CA PRO A 466 5.26 27.72 8.04
C PRO A 466 4.16 28.76 7.82
N GLN A 467 3.01 28.60 8.46
CA GLN A 467 1.89 29.53 8.36
C GLN A 467 2.20 30.90 9.01
N GLN A 468 2.90 30.92 10.15
CA GLN A 468 3.30 32.16 10.82
C GLN A 468 4.45 32.88 10.12
N ALA A 469 5.40 32.15 9.52
CA ALA A 469 6.52 32.72 8.77
C ALA A 469 6.06 33.45 7.49
N VAL A 470 4.98 32.98 6.86
CA VAL A 470 4.36 33.64 5.69
C VAL A 470 3.57 34.89 6.09
N ALA A 471 2.96 34.90 7.29
CA ALA A 471 2.20 36.05 7.80
C ALA A 471 3.09 37.16 8.41
N SER A 472 4.30 36.82 8.86
CA SER A 472 5.18 37.71 9.64
C SER A 472 6.40 38.13 8.82
N SER A 473 6.22 39.03 7.86
CA SER A 473 7.30 39.69 7.11
C SER A 473 8.07 40.74 7.93
N VAL A 474 8.30 40.49 9.23
CA VAL A 474 8.95 41.46 10.14
C VAL A 474 10.17 40.86 10.85
N THR A 475 11.29 41.50 10.55
CA THR A 475 12.67 41.49 11.09
C THR A 475 12.86 41.08 12.56
N GLY A 476 13.16 39.79 12.81
CA GLY A 476 13.63 39.31 14.12
C GLY A 476 14.24 37.91 14.07
N THR A 477 15.43 37.78 13.50
CA THR A 477 16.06 36.49 13.14
C THR A 477 16.70 35.71 14.29
N GLU A 478 17.06 36.34 15.42
CA GLU A 478 17.84 35.68 16.49
C GLU A 478 17.00 34.99 17.57
N ALA A 479 15.87 35.57 17.99
CA ALA A 479 15.00 34.95 19.00
C ALA A 479 14.23 33.73 18.45
N LEU A 480 13.91 33.73 17.15
CA LEU A 480 13.36 32.56 16.47
C LEU A 480 14.36 31.40 16.50
N ALA A 481 15.63 31.64 16.19
CA ALA A 481 16.66 30.60 16.04
C ALA A 481 16.94 29.77 17.31
N VAL A 482 16.85 30.36 18.50
CA VAL A 482 17.14 29.66 19.77
C VAL A 482 15.97 28.78 20.22
N GLY A 483 14.73 29.26 20.11
CA GLY A 483 13.51 28.48 20.38
C GLY A 483 13.23 27.38 19.34
N MET A 484 13.72 27.57 18.10
CA MET A 484 13.67 26.57 17.03
C MET A 484 14.42 25.29 17.40
N SER A 485 15.57 25.41 18.08
CA SER A 485 16.39 24.24 18.40
C SER A 485 15.82 23.34 19.51
N SER A 486 15.04 23.87 20.45
CA SER A 486 14.56 23.10 21.61
C SER A 486 13.35 22.22 21.27
N ALA A 487 12.35 22.76 20.57
CA ALA A 487 11.19 22.00 20.13
C ALA A 487 11.57 20.93 19.09
N ASP A 488 12.54 21.19 18.22
CA ASP A 488 13.02 20.20 17.24
C ASP A 488 13.83 19.08 17.91
N LYS A 489 14.68 19.40 18.89
CA LYS A 489 15.32 18.40 19.74
C LYS A 489 14.28 17.55 20.46
N ARG A 490 13.25 18.18 21.03
CA ARG A 490 12.21 17.44 21.74
C ARG A 490 11.39 16.55 20.82
N ALA A 491 11.04 17.02 19.62
CA ALA A 491 10.39 16.21 18.60
C ALA A 491 11.25 14.99 18.23
N GLN A 492 12.56 15.18 18.06
CA GLN A 492 13.49 14.10 17.79
C GLN A 492 13.55 13.09 18.95
N GLU A 493 13.64 13.54 20.21
CA GLU A 493 13.62 12.66 21.38
C GLU A 493 12.33 11.82 21.47
N LEU A 494 11.18 12.42 21.18
CA LEU A 494 9.89 11.73 21.16
C LEU A 494 9.80 10.74 20.00
N GLN A 495 10.31 11.09 18.82
CA GLN A 495 10.43 10.19 17.68
C GLN A 495 11.34 8.98 17.99
N GLU A 496 12.48 9.22 18.66
CA GLU A 496 13.39 8.16 19.11
C GLU A 496 12.73 7.26 20.16
N LYS A 497 11.97 7.82 21.10
CA LYS A 497 11.15 7.04 22.04
C LYS A 497 10.17 6.14 21.30
N ARG A 498 9.41 6.69 20.34
CA ARG A 498 8.46 5.91 19.54
C ARG A 498 9.14 4.78 18.75
N ALA A 499 10.27 5.07 18.11
CA ALA A 499 11.05 4.07 17.37
C ALA A 499 11.57 2.95 18.30
N ARG A 500 12.02 3.29 19.50
CA ARG A 500 12.40 2.30 20.52
C ARG A 500 11.21 1.45 20.95
N ARG A 501 10.04 2.06 21.22
CA ARG A 501 8.83 1.31 21.60
C ARG A 501 8.45 0.28 20.53
N TYR A 502 8.44 0.72 19.26
CA TYR A 502 8.19 -0.14 18.11
C TYR A 502 9.19 -1.31 18.04
N HIS A 503 10.48 -1.02 18.21
CA HIS A 503 11.53 -2.04 18.17
C HIS A 503 11.38 -3.07 19.30
N VAL A 504 11.20 -2.62 20.54
CA VAL A 504 11.01 -3.50 21.71
C VAL A 504 9.77 -4.37 21.54
N GLN A 505 8.68 -3.81 20.99
CA GLN A 505 7.46 -4.56 20.72
C GLN A 505 7.69 -5.68 19.69
N ASN A 506 8.43 -5.39 18.61
CA ASN A 506 8.80 -6.38 17.60
C ASN A 506 9.73 -7.46 18.16
N GLU A 507 10.77 -7.08 18.90
CA GLU A 507 11.69 -8.01 19.56
C GLU A 507 10.95 -8.95 20.50
N GLN A 508 9.98 -8.43 21.27
CA GLN A 508 9.21 -9.27 22.19
C GLN A 508 8.32 -10.29 21.48
N ALA A 509 7.71 -9.92 20.35
CA ALA A 509 6.91 -10.85 19.55
C ALA A 509 7.78 -11.95 18.91
N ILE A 510 8.98 -11.59 18.43
CA ILE A 510 9.96 -12.58 17.91
C ILE A 510 10.43 -13.50 19.02
N ALA A 511 10.71 -12.97 20.21
CA ALA A 511 11.14 -13.76 21.36
C ALA A 511 10.10 -14.84 21.75
N GLY A 512 8.80 -14.55 21.58
CA GLY A 512 7.74 -15.54 21.79
C GLY A 512 7.80 -16.68 20.78
N ARG A 513 7.99 -16.37 19.50
CA ARG A 513 8.18 -17.36 18.44
C ARG A 513 9.46 -18.17 18.65
N ASP A 514 10.56 -17.53 19.00
CA ASP A 514 11.85 -18.19 19.23
C ASP A 514 11.82 -19.09 20.47
N ALA A 515 11.07 -18.72 21.51
CA ALA A 515 10.86 -19.58 22.69
C ALA A 515 10.13 -20.88 22.33
N ILE A 516 9.10 -20.80 21.47
CA ILE A 516 8.40 -21.98 20.97
C ILE A 516 9.32 -22.82 20.07
N ASP A 517 10.02 -22.19 19.14
CA ASP A 517 10.96 -22.87 18.23
C ASP A 517 12.05 -23.63 19.01
N ALA A 518 12.62 -23.02 20.05
CA ALA A 518 13.61 -23.63 20.91
C ALA A 518 13.10 -24.86 21.68
N ALA A 519 11.80 -24.90 22.02
CA ALA A 519 11.17 -26.01 22.72
C ALA A 519 10.85 -27.21 21.80
N LEU A 520 10.91 -27.02 20.48
CA LEU A 520 10.55 -28.04 19.50
C LEU A 520 11.77 -28.78 18.94
N PRO A 521 11.63 -30.08 18.57
CA PRO A 521 12.61 -30.80 17.75
C PRO A 521 12.61 -30.28 16.29
N SER A 522 13.69 -30.52 15.55
CA SER A 522 13.95 -29.90 14.24
C SER A 522 12.85 -30.13 13.19
N ASP A 523 12.22 -31.30 13.20
CA ASP A 523 11.11 -31.66 12.31
C ASP A 523 9.84 -30.85 12.65
N ALA A 524 9.52 -30.72 13.93
CA ALA A 524 8.38 -29.94 14.41
C ALA A 524 8.56 -28.42 14.27
N ARG A 525 9.81 -27.93 14.34
CA ARG A 525 10.13 -26.52 14.11
C ARG A 525 9.68 -26.04 12.75
N ALA A 526 9.96 -26.81 11.69
CA ALA A 526 9.55 -26.46 10.33
C ALA A 526 8.02 -26.35 10.21
N THR A 527 7.30 -27.27 10.84
CA THR A 527 5.83 -27.28 10.87
C THR A 527 5.25 -26.06 11.61
N PHE A 528 5.78 -25.73 12.79
CA PHE A 528 5.36 -24.52 13.51
C PHE A 528 5.74 -23.24 12.75
N HIS A 529 6.93 -23.18 12.16
CA HIS A 529 7.40 -22.04 11.40
C HIS A 529 6.51 -21.73 10.20
N ASP A 530 6.06 -22.75 9.45
CA ASP A 530 5.10 -22.60 8.35
C ASP A 530 3.77 -22.01 8.84
N ALA A 531 3.22 -22.52 9.95
CA ALA A 531 1.98 -22.00 10.53
C ALA A 531 2.12 -20.54 10.98
N TRP A 532 3.23 -20.22 11.64
CA TRP A 532 3.54 -18.87 12.07
C TRP A 532 3.73 -17.91 10.89
N LEU A 533 4.47 -18.29 9.84
CA LEU A 533 4.65 -17.45 8.65
C LEU A 533 3.33 -17.15 7.94
N ARG A 534 2.44 -18.14 7.82
CA ARG A 534 1.10 -17.94 7.23
C ARG A 534 0.24 -16.99 8.04
N ALA A 535 0.34 -17.06 9.37
CA ALA A 535 -0.37 -16.14 10.25
C ALA A 535 0.25 -14.73 10.22
N ALA A 536 1.58 -14.63 10.20
CA ALA A 536 2.34 -13.39 10.23
C ALA A 536 2.32 -12.62 8.91
N ALA A 537 2.33 -13.33 7.79
CA ALA A 537 2.39 -12.76 6.45
C ALA A 537 1.34 -13.40 5.51
N PRO A 538 0.04 -13.34 5.85
CA PRO A 538 -1.01 -14.00 5.06
C PRO A 538 -1.05 -13.49 3.61
N LYS A 539 -0.67 -12.22 3.39
CA LYS A 539 -0.55 -11.62 2.06
C LYS A 539 0.49 -12.32 1.17
N ALA A 540 1.54 -12.89 1.75
CA ALA A 540 2.53 -13.65 0.97
C ALA A 540 1.90 -14.91 0.36
N TYR A 541 0.92 -15.51 1.03
CA TYR A 541 0.25 -16.75 0.60
C TYR A 541 -1.04 -16.53 -0.18
N ARG A 542 -1.64 -15.34 -0.10
CA ARG A 542 -2.83 -14.96 -0.89
C ARG A 542 -2.42 -14.42 -2.26
N ASP A 543 -1.97 -15.30 -3.15
CA ASP A 543 -1.70 -14.95 -4.54
C ASP A 543 -2.95 -15.16 -5.41
N GLY A 544 -3.70 -14.09 -5.67
CA GLY A 544 -4.87 -14.14 -6.56
C GLY A 544 -4.55 -14.50 -8.02
N ARG A 545 -3.26 -14.57 -8.39
CA ARG A 545 -2.79 -14.95 -9.73
C ARG A 545 -2.15 -16.34 -9.77
N ASP A 546 -2.26 -17.14 -8.70
CA ASP A 546 -1.75 -18.49 -8.69
C ASP A 546 -2.38 -19.33 -9.83
N ALA A 547 -1.53 -20.04 -10.56
CA ALA A 547 -1.93 -20.89 -11.67
C ALA A 547 -2.72 -22.14 -11.22
N MET A 548 -2.68 -22.51 -9.93
CA MET A 548 -3.33 -23.72 -9.42
C MET A 548 -4.82 -23.83 -9.76
N THR A 549 -5.61 -22.77 -9.59
CA THR A 549 -7.04 -22.77 -9.95
C THR A 549 -7.27 -23.05 -11.43
N THR A 550 -6.39 -22.54 -12.30
CA THR A 550 -6.47 -22.79 -13.75
C THR A 550 -6.06 -24.22 -14.09
N LEU A 551 -5.04 -24.75 -13.42
CA LEU A 551 -4.61 -26.15 -13.56
C LEU A 551 -5.70 -27.13 -13.12
N ASP A 552 -6.37 -26.84 -12.00
CA ASP A 552 -7.49 -27.65 -11.48
C ASP A 552 -8.69 -27.63 -12.43
N THR A 553 -9.00 -26.45 -12.99
CA THR A 553 -10.04 -26.29 -14.01
C THR A 553 -9.74 -27.11 -15.26
N ALA A 554 -8.50 -27.04 -15.77
CA ALA A 554 -8.07 -27.83 -16.92
C ALA A 554 -8.17 -29.33 -16.66
N ARG A 555 -7.72 -29.78 -15.48
CA ARG A 555 -7.79 -31.19 -15.09
C ARG A 555 -9.21 -31.72 -15.05
N GLY A 556 -10.18 -30.88 -14.67
CA GLY A 556 -11.60 -31.20 -14.57
C GLY A 556 -12.35 -31.23 -15.91
N LEU A 557 -11.73 -30.82 -17.02
CA LEU A 557 -12.38 -30.85 -18.33
C LEU A 557 -12.70 -32.30 -18.76
N PRO A 558 -13.96 -32.60 -19.14
CA PRO A 558 -14.33 -33.96 -19.58
C PRO A 558 -13.57 -34.45 -20.81
N SER A 559 -13.12 -33.52 -21.66
CA SER A 559 -12.40 -33.82 -22.89
C SER A 559 -10.90 -34.11 -22.70
N VAL A 560 -10.37 -33.98 -21.48
CA VAL A 560 -8.96 -34.24 -21.17
C VAL A 560 -8.69 -35.73 -21.06
N THR A 561 -7.73 -36.21 -21.83
CA THR A 561 -7.29 -37.62 -21.85
C THR A 561 -6.53 -38.00 -20.58
N ASP A 562 -6.40 -39.29 -20.29
CA ASP A 562 -5.63 -39.76 -19.11
C ASP A 562 -4.14 -39.38 -19.18
N ALA A 563 -3.57 -39.37 -20.38
CA ALA A 563 -2.20 -38.93 -20.61
C ALA A 563 -2.03 -37.43 -20.31
N GLN A 564 -2.93 -36.58 -20.82
CA GLN A 564 -2.94 -35.15 -20.50
C GLN A 564 -3.17 -34.92 -19.00
N ARG A 565 -4.09 -35.68 -18.38
CA ARG A 565 -4.37 -35.58 -16.94
C ARG A 565 -3.12 -35.89 -16.10
N THR A 566 -2.36 -36.92 -16.48
CA THR A 566 -1.09 -37.26 -15.83
C THR A 566 -0.07 -36.13 -15.97
N GLN A 567 0.04 -35.50 -17.14
CA GLN A 567 0.93 -34.35 -17.36
C GLN A 567 0.48 -33.11 -16.56
N ILE A 568 -0.83 -32.87 -16.47
CA ILE A 568 -1.39 -31.78 -15.66
C ILE A 568 -1.12 -32.04 -14.17
N ASP A 569 -1.29 -33.27 -13.68
CA ASP A 569 -1.02 -33.61 -12.28
C ASP A 569 0.46 -33.47 -11.93
N ALA A 570 1.38 -33.82 -12.83
CA ALA A 570 2.81 -33.53 -12.67
C ALA A 570 3.08 -32.02 -12.60
N LEU A 571 2.50 -31.23 -13.51
CA LEU A 571 2.65 -29.77 -13.54
C LEU A 571 2.06 -29.10 -12.28
N ARG A 572 0.95 -29.62 -11.73
CA ARG A 572 0.37 -29.18 -10.45
C ARG A 572 1.32 -29.42 -9.29
N GLY A 573 1.97 -30.59 -9.24
CA GLY A 573 2.96 -30.91 -8.21
C GLY A 573 4.17 -29.96 -8.26
N GLU A 574 4.70 -29.69 -9.45
CA GLU A 574 5.80 -28.73 -9.65
C GLU A 574 5.38 -27.31 -9.25
N GLN A 575 4.24 -26.82 -9.76
CA GLN A 575 3.70 -25.49 -9.44
C GLN A 575 3.53 -25.31 -7.94
N ALA A 576 2.87 -26.25 -7.26
CA ALA A 576 2.60 -26.16 -5.83
C ALA A 576 3.88 -26.11 -4.99
N ALA A 577 4.91 -26.89 -5.35
CA ALA A 577 6.18 -26.91 -4.64
C ALA A 577 6.95 -25.58 -4.79
N TYR A 578 7.15 -25.10 -6.02
CA TYR A 578 7.89 -23.86 -6.26
C TYR A 578 7.13 -22.62 -5.79
N HIS A 579 5.80 -22.60 -5.96
CA HIS A 579 4.97 -21.48 -5.52
C HIS A 579 5.03 -21.34 -4.00
N ARG A 580 4.97 -22.46 -3.27
CA ARG A 580 5.14 -22.49 -1.82
C ARG A 580 6.50 -21.95 -1.40
N GLU A 581 7.59 -22.41 -2.02
CA GLU A 581 8.94 -21.92 -1.71
C GLU A 581 9.05 -20.38 -1.88
N LEU A 582 8.49 -19.85 -2.96
CA LEU A 582 8.49 -18.40 -3.22
C LEU A 582 7.60 -17.63 -2.24
N CYS A 583 6.48 -18.20 -1.81
CA CYS A 583 5.63 -17.61 -0.77
C CYS A 583 6.34 -17.59 0.59
N ASP A 584 7.01 -18.67 0.98
CA ASP A 584 7.79 -18.75 2.21
C ASP A 584 8.95 -17.74 2.21
N ARG A 585 9.66 -17.62 1.07
CA ARG A 585 10.72 -16.63 0.87
C ARG A 585 10.17 -15.19 0.99
N LEU A 586 9.04 -14.91 0.34
CA LEU A 586 8.41 -13.59 0.41
C LEU A 586 7.93 -13.28 1.84
N ALA A 587 7.35 -14.24 2.54
CA ALA A 587 6.94 -14.12 3.94
C ALA A 587 8.15 -13.80 4.83
N GLY A 588 9.25 -14.54 4.68
CA GLY A 588 10.50 -14.27 5.41
C GLY A 588 11.06 -12.87 5.16
N LEU A 589 11.02 -12.39 3.92
CA LEU A 589 11.45 -11.03 3.57
C LEU A 589 10.55 -9.95 4.17
N LEU A 590 9.22 -10.14 4.14
CA LEU A 590 8.26 -9.22 4.77
C LEU A 590 8.48 -9.13 6.28
N MET A 591 8.77 -10.27 6.91
CA MET A 591 9.12 -10.34 8.32
C MET A 591 10.43 -9.61 8.62
N ALA A 592 11.47 -9.82 7.82
CA ALA A 592 12.76 -9.14 7.98
C ALA A 592 12.65 -7.61 7.77
N GLU A 593 11.85 -7.14 6.80
CA GLU A 593 11.61 -5.70 6.61
C GLU A 593 10.89 -5.08 7.81
N SER A 594 9.93 -5.80 8.38
CA SER A 594 9.13 -5.33 9.51
C SER A 594 9.93 -5.22 10.82
N VAL A 595 11.00 -6.00 10.97
CA VAL A 595 11.90 -6.00 12.15
C VAL A 595 13.08 -5.05 11.98
N GLY A 596 13.49 -4.80 10.72
CA GLY A 596 14.61 -3.93 10.42
C GLY A 596 14.42 -2.51 10.97
N PRO A 597 15.51 -1.76 11.20
CA PRO A 597 15.40 -0.37 11.61
C PRO A 597 14.57 0.35 10.55
N THR A 598 13.34 0.73 10.94
CA THR A 598 12.48 1.56 10.10
C THR A 598 13.32 2.75 9.66
N ALA A 599 13.17 3.14 8.39
CA ALA A 599 14.01 4.12 7.69
C ALA A 599 14.13 5.53 8.35
N SER A 600 13.56 5.70 9.55
CA SER A 600 13.54 6.86 10.43
C SER A 600 14.92 7.31 10.90
N THR A 601 15.87 6.41 11.20
CA THR A 601 17.25 6.81 11.55
C THR A 601 18.17 6.72 10.33
N GLY A 602 18.09 7.76 9.49
CA GLY A 602 19.19 8.22 8.62
C GLY A 602 19.88 7.17 7.73
N GLY A 603 19.43 7.06 6.48
CA GLY A 603 20.33 6.84 5.33
C GLY A 603 21.14 5.53 5.26
N SER A 604 20.76 4.47 5.97
CA SER A 604 21.52 3.22 5.89
C SER A 604 21.25 2.48 4.56
N LYS A 605 22.31 2.21 3.80
CA LYS A 605 22.28 1.44 2.53
C LYS A 605 21.66 0.04 2.67
N LYS A 606 21.52 -0.48 3.89
CA LYS A 606 21.01 -1.83 4.20
C LYS A 606 19.50 -1.99 3.95
N ALA A 607 18.71 -0.92 3.96
CA ALA A 607 17.26 -1.01 3.70
C ALA A 607 16.89 -1.27 2.23
N LYS A 608 17.84 -1.16 1.28
CA LYS A 608 17.56 -1.39 -0.15
C LYS A 608 17.56 -2.88 -0.54
N GLU A 609 18.41 -3.69 0.09
CA GLU A 609 18.56 -5.12 -0.24
C GLU A 609 17.28 -5.95 -0.03
N PRO A 610 16.54 -5.82 1.10
CA PRO A 610 15.31 -6.57 1.30
C PRO A 610 14.22 -6.21 0.29
N ARG A 611 14.12 -4.93 -0.10
CA ARG A 611 13.11 -4.46 -1.05
C ARG A 611 13.34 -4.98 -2.46
N THR A 612 14.58 -4.91 -2.94
CA THR A 612 14.95 -5.51 -4.23
C THR A 612 14.71 -7.02 -4.20
N SER A 613 15.08 -7.71 -3.12
CA SER A 613 14.83 -9.15 -2.98
C SER A 613 13.32 -9.50 -2.96
N MET A 614 12.47 -8.67 -2.36
CA MET A 614 11.01 -8.86 -2.41
C MET A 614 10.44 -8.66 -3.81
N GLU A 615 10.86 -7.61 -4.53
CA GLU A 615 10.47 -7.36 -5.91
C GLU A 615 10.89 -8.53 -6.82
N ASP A 616 12.13 -9.01 -6.66
CA ASP A 616 12.65 -10.16 -7.40
C ASP A 616 11.85 -11.43 -7.09
N THR A 617 11.53 -11.69 -5.82
CA THR A 617 10.73 -12.86 -5.42
C THR A 617 9.29 -12.78 -5.96
N ARG A 618 8.67 -11.59 -5.98
CA ARG A 618 7.35 -11.37 -6.59
C ARG A 618 7.38 -11.58 -8.11
N PHE A 619 8.47 -11.17 -8.75
CA PHE A 619 8.70 -11.40 -10.18
C PHE A 619 8.87 -12.89 -10.46
N GLU A 620 9.72 -13.59 -9.71
CA GLU A 620 9.90 -15.06 -9.82
C GLU A 620 8.58 -15.81 -9.69
N ARG A 621 7.72 -15.39 -8.74
CA ARG A 621 6.38 -15.99 -8.55
C ARG A 621 5.45 -15.74 -9.73
N SER A 622 5.48 -14.52 -10.28
CA SER A 622 4.67 -14.17 -11.46
C SER A 622 5.15 -14.92 -12.71
N GLU A 623 6.46 -15.06 -12.89
CA GLU A 623 7.07 -15.83 -13.97
C GLU A 623 6.78 -17.33 -13.84
N LEU A 624 6.78 -17.88 -12.62
CA LEU A 624 6.37 -19.26 -12.36
C LEU A 624 4.92 -19.47 -12.82
N ASN A 625 3.99 -18.62 -12.41
CA ASN A 625 2.59 -18.69 -12.81
C ASN A 625 2.46 -18.62 -14.35
N ALA A 626 3.12 -17.66 -14.99
CA ALA A 626 3.09 -17.51 -16.45
C ALA A 626 3.71 -18.72 -17.18
N ARG A 627 4.78 -19.31 -16.65
CA ARG A 627 5.44 -20.51 -17.21
C ARG A 627 4.54 -21.74 -17.09
N SER A 628 3.91 -21.94 -15.94
CA SER A 628 2.97 -23.04 -15.71
C SER A 628 1.76 -22.94 -16.64
N LEU A 629 1.19 -21.74 -16.84
CA LEU A 629 0.09 -21.55 -17.79
C LEU A 629 0.52 -21.77 -19.25
N ARG A 630 1.75 -21.38 -19.63
CA ARG A 630 2.31 -21.67 -20.97
C ARG A 630 2.49 -23.18 -21.19
N ARG A 631 3.01 -23.92 -20.20
CA ARG A 631 3.15 -25.38 -20.27
C ARG A 631 1.79 -26.07 -20.33
N LEU A 632 0.82 -25.60 -19.55
CA LEU A 632 -0.56 -26.10 -19.61
C LEU A 632 -1.15 -25.97 -21.03
N LYS A 633 -0.97 -24.82 -21.70
CA LYS A 633 -1.41 -24.65 -23.09
C LYS A 633 -0.79 -25.65 -24.06
N SER A 634 0.47 -26.03 -23.86
CA SER A 634 1.14 -27.03 -24.72
C SER A 634 0.65 -28.48 -24.50
N ILE A 635 0.02 -28.75 -23.35
CA ILE A 635 -0.57 -30.06 -23.03
C ILE A 635 -1.99 -30.18 -23.63
N LEU A 636 -2.73 -29.07 -23.67
CA LEU A 636 -4.12 -29.01 -24.09
C LEU A 636 -4.27 -28.81 -25.61
N THR A 637 -5.41 -29.21 -26.16
CA THR A 637 -5.81 -28.86 -27.53
C THR A 637 -6.36 -27.42 -27.58
N ASP A 638 -6.40 -26.81 -28.76
CA ASP A 638 -6.94 -25.45 -28.93
C ASP A 638 -8.39 -25.31 -28.43
N GLU A 639 -9.21 -26.34 -28.63
CA GLU A 639 -10.59 -26.38 -28.13
C GLU A 639 -10.64 -26.39 -26.59
N GLN A 640 -9.79 -27.19 -25.95
CA GLN A 640 -9.66 -27.23 -24.49
C GLN A 640 -9.12 -25.89 -23.95
N VAL A 641 -8.19 -25.24 -24.64
CA VAL A 641 -7.66 -23.91 -24.26
C VAL A 641 -8.77 -22.85 -24.33
N ARG A 642 -9.61 -22.88 -25.37
CA ARG A 642 -10.76 -21.95 -25.50
C ARG A 642 -11.81 -22.15 -24.41
N ALA A 643 -11.95 -23.37 -23.88
CA ALA A 643 -12.85 -23.68 -22.78
C ALA A 643 -12.40 -23.08 -21.43
N ILE A 644 -11.17 -22.55 -21.33
CA ILE A 644 -10.61 -21.98 -20.09
C ILE A 644 -10.35 -20.48 -20.28
N PRO A 645 -11.23 -19.59 -19.78
CA PRO A 645 -11.13 -18.14 -20.02
C PRO A 645 -9.78 -17.51 -19.62
N ALA A 646 -9.17 -18.00 -18.55
CA ALA A 646 -7.87 -17.52 -18.07
C ALA A 646 -6.75 -17.73 -19.11
N LEU A 647 -6.80 -18.83 -19.88
CA LEU A 647 -5.80 -19.12 -20.91
C LEU A 647 -6.01 -18.29 -22.18
N VAL A 648 -7.27 -17.96 -22.51
CA VAL A 648 -7.65 -17.16 -23.68
C VAL A 648 -7.15 -15.72 -23.56
N LYS A 649 -7.32 -15.09 -22.40
CA LYS A 649 -6.84 -13.70 -22.16
C LYS A 649 -5.33 -13.55 -22.38
N THR A 650 -4.56 -14.56 -22.01
CA THR A 650 -3.11 -14.57 -22.25
C THR A 650 -2.73 -14.67 -23.74
N ALA A 651 -3.59 -15.24 -24.59
CA ALA A 651 -3.30 -15.43 -26.02
C ALA A 651 -3.49 -14.15 -26.84
N ALA A 652 -4.50 -13.34 -26.51
CA ALA A 652 -4.75 -12.07 -27.18
C ALA A 652 -3.58 -11.07 -27.04
N LYS A 653 -2.88 -11.10 -25.89
CA LYS A 653 -1.70 -10.25 -25.65
C LYS A 653 -0.46 -10.72 -26.42
N GLN A 654 -0.29 -12.03 -26.65
CA GLN A 654 0.85 -12.59 -27.39
C GLN A 654 0.68 -12.53 -28.92
N GLY A 655 -0.55 -12.58 -29.43
CA GLY A 655 -0.83 -12.45 -30.86
C GLY A 655 -0.55 -11.05 -31.42
N GLN A 656 -0.54 -10.02 -30.56
CA GLN A 656 -0.27 -8.64 -30.95
C GLN A 656 1.24 -8.32 -31.08
N GLU A 657 2.11 -9.09 -30.43
CA GLU A 657 3.58 -8.92 -30.53
C GLU A 657 4.21 -9.81 -31.63
N GLY A 658 3.52 -10.86 -32.09
CA GLY A 658 4.04 -11.80 -33.09
C GLY A 658 3.51 -11.65 -34.53
N ALA A 659 2.49 -10.81 -34.76
CA ALA A 659 1.82 -10.69 -36.06
C ALA A 659 2.19 -9.40 -36.82
N VAL A 660 3.49 -9.13 -36.96
CA VAL A 660 4.00 -8.22 -38.00
C VAL A 660 5.05 -8.97 -38.81
N GLY A 661 4.63 -9.49 -39.96
CA GLY A 661 5.53 -10.02 -40.99
C GLY A 661 5.25 -11.47 -41.37
N ILE A 662 4.41 -11.65 -42.39
CA ILE A 662 4.70 -12.33 -43.67
C ILE A 662 3.35 -12.52 -44.36
N ASN A 663 3.05 -11.62 -45.31
CA ASN A 663 2.03 -11.86 -46.32
C ASN A 663 2.67 -12.68 -47.45
N SER A 664 2.24 -13.93 -47.62
CA SER A 664 2.44 -14.67 -48.87
C SER A 664 1.09 -14.83 -49.57
N ALA A 665 0.97 -14.18 -50.73
CA ALA A 665 -0.15 -14.22 -51.63
C ALA A 665 -0.41 -15.63 -52.19
N GLY A 666 -1.69 -16.00 -52.34
CA GLY A 666 -2.10 -17.27 -52.93
C GLY A 666 -3.60 -17.30 -53.29
N LEU A 667 -3.95 -16.64 -54.39
CA LEU A 667 -5.05 -16.88 -55.34
C LEU A 667 -6.26 -17.73 -54.89
N SER A 668 -7.42 -17.08 -54.74
CA SER A 668 -8.75 -17.71 -54.84
C SER A 668 -9.21 -17.84 -56.30
N PRO A 669 -9.86 -18.94 -56.71
CA PRO A 669 -10.68 -18.97 -57.93
C PRO A 669 -12.11 -18.49 -57.66
N ALA A 670 -12.68 -17.82 -58.66
CA ALA A 670 -13.99 -17.16 -58.68
C ALA A 670 -15.20 -18.12 -58.58
N PRO A 671 -16.36 -17.65 -58.07
CA PRO A 671 -17.58 -18.45 -57.91
C PRO A 671 -18.41 -18.56 -59.20
N THR A 672 -19.01 -19.73 -59.41
CA THR A 672 -19.99 -20.04 -60.47
C THR A 672 -21.38 -19.49 -60.11
N PRO A 673 -22.16 -18.91 -61.05
CA PRO A 673 -23.49 -18.37 -60.77
C PRO A 673 -24.59 -19.44 -60.79
N ALA A 674 -25.56 -19.29 -59.88
CA ALA A 674 -26.74 -20.14 -59.74
C ALA A 674 -27.76 -19.94 -60.88
N ALA A 675 -28.35 -21.03 -61.36
CA ALA A 675 -29.42 -21.04 -62.35
C ALA A 675 -30.81 -20.74 -61.70
N PRO A 676 -31.74 -20.10 -62.43
CA PRO A 676 -33.05 -19.72 -61.90
C PRO A 676 -34.08 -20.84 -62.02
N VAL A 677 -34.95 -20.95 -61.01
CA VAL A 677 -36.17 -21.77 -61.05
C VAL A 677 -37.38 -20.84 -61.20
N GLN A 678 -38.20 -21.09 -62.23
CA GLN A 678 -39.63 -20.74 -62.33
C GLN A 678 -40.31 -21.99 -62.93
N LYS A 679 -41.50 -22.42 -62.50
CA LYS A 679 -42.68 -21.70 -62.02
C LYS A 679 -43.30 -22.36 -60.79
#